data_AF-A0A286XIR3-F1
#
_entry.id   AF-A0A286XIR3-F1
#
_cell.length_a   1.000
_cell.length_b   1.000
_cell.length_c   1.000
_cell.angle_alpha   90.00
_cell.angle_beta   90.00
_cell.angle_gamma   90.00
#
_symmetry.space_group_name_H-M   'P 1'
#
loop_
_entity.id
_entity.type
_entity.pdbx_description
1 polymer ?
#
loop_
_entity_poly.entity_id
_entity_poly.type
_entity_poly.pdbx_seq_one_letter_code
_entity_poly.pdbx_strand_id
1 'polypeptide(L)'
;MAGGGTHVRRARTSGVPPTSVVASRLPPLESLSRAPPPPRDPQARPSTWSRRRQRCSASRVTSRTRPKVSLGGASRKEEKASLLHRTQEERRKREEERRRLKNAIIIQSFIRGYRDRKQQYSLQRSAFDRCANAAQLGGTFSLGSGPNLTVLVRQLLFFYKQSEDSKRLIWLYQNLIKHSSVFVKQLDGAERLTCLFQIKRLMSLCCRLLQNCTDDSLNVALPMRMLEVFSSENTYLPVLQDAGYVVSIIEQILHYMIHSGYYRSLYLLINSKLPSSIEYSDLSRVPIAKILLENVLKPLHFTYNSCLEGARQQVFSAFTEEFLAAPFTEQLFHFIIPALADVQTAFPFAPFLNALLLLESRCSNRSAGAPWLFYFVLTVGENHLGTLSEEGLLVYLHVLQTFLSQLPASPAITSSYDTSSDSEDESEEADQPTTPEDGRLSTQYITEECLKKLDTKQQTNTLLNLVWRDSASEEVFTRMASICHTLMVQHRMMVPKVRLLYSLAFNARFLRHLWFLISSMTTQMITGSTVPLLQVISRGSPMSFEDSSRIIPLFYLFSSLFSHSLISIHDNEFFGDPIEGQRQSSMMPFTLEELVMLSRCLRDACLGIIKLAYPETKPEIREEYSAAFRSIGATTSSEMQQCIQREQKRWVQLFKVITNLVKMLKSRDTRRNFCPPNHWLSEQEDIKADKV
;
A
#
# COMPACT_ATOMS: atom_id res chain seq x y z
N MET A 1 -51.42 -14.86 31.69
CA MET A 1 -52.65 -14.45 31.00
C MET A 1 -52.36 -14.40 29.51
N ALA A 2 -53.18 -15.11 28.73
CA ALA A 2 -53.38 -15.16 27.27
C ALA A 2 -52.32 -14.54 26.34
N GLY A 3 -51.83 -15.18 25.27
CA GLY A 3 -52.26 -16.39 24.58
C GLY A 3 -52.02 -16.24 23.07
N GLY A 4 -51.68 -17.36 22.40
CA GLY A 4 -51.70 -17.54 20.94
C GLY A 4 -50.35 -17.27 20.25
N GLY A 5 -49.67 -18.22 19.60
CA GLY A 5 -50.11 -19.50 19.07
C GLY A 5 -49.90 -19.56 17.55
N THR A 6 -48.81 -20.24 17.14
CA THR A 6 -48.69 -21.16 15.99
C THR A 6 -48.95 -20.67 14.55
N HIS A 7 -47.96 -20.79 13.64
CA HIS A 7 -47.79 -22.00 12.81
C HIS A 7 -46.58 -21.95 11.85
N VAL A 8 -45.96 -23.12 11.73
CA VAL A 8 -44.89 -23.60 10.83
C VAL A 8 -45.35 -23.67 9.36
N ARG A 9 -44.48 -23.37 8.39
CA ARG A 9 -44.28 -24.20 7.17
C ARG A 9 -42.99 -23.90 6.39
N ARG A 10 -42.23 -24.97 6.14
CA ARG A 10 -41.09 -25.12 5.22
C ARG A 10 -41.50 -24.91 3.76
N ALA A 11 -40.59 -24.37 2.94
CA ALA A 11 -40.33 -24.87 1.58
C ALA A 11 -38.92 -24.48 1.10
N ARG A 12 -38.18 -25.49 0.60
CA ARG A 12 -36.91 -25.37 -0.13
C ARG A 12 -37.17 -24.90 -1.57
N THR A 13 -36.19 -24.23 -2.18
CA THR A 13 -35.50 -24.56 -3.46
C THR A 13 -35.22 -23.36 -4.36
N SER A 14 -33.97 -23.36 -4.86
CA SER A 14 -33.48 -22.98 -6.20
C SER A 14 -33.63 -21.54 -6.70
N GLY A 15 -32.50 -20.97 -7.14
CA GLY A 15 -32.50 -19.91 -8.16
C GLY A 15 -31.36 -18.92 -8.07
N VAL A 16 -30.12 -19.38 -8.28
CA VAL A 16 -29.00 -18.49 -8.63
C VAL A 16 -29.21 -18.03 -10.09
N PRO A 17 -29.21 -16.72 -10.41
CA PRO A 17 -29.04 -16.28 -11.78
C PRO A 17 -27.56 -15.98 -12.09
N PRO A 18 -27.15 -16.12 -13.34
CA PRO A 18 -25.75 -16.20 -13.74
C PRO A 18 -25.07 -14.83 -13.81
N THR A 19 -23.78 -14.84 -13.50
CA THR A 19 -22.80 -13.81 -13.80
C THR A 19 -22.71 -13.59 -15.32
N SER A 20 -23.18 -12.43 -15.79
CA SER A 20 -22.83 -11.93 -17.12
C SER A 20 -21.64 -10.97 -16.99
N VAL A 21 -20.53 -11.40 -17.60
CA VAL A 21 -19.34 -10.58 -17.85
C VAL A 21 -19.71 -9.55 -18.90
N VAL A 22 -19.83 -8.28 -18.50
CA VAL A 22 -19.90 -7.15 -19.44
C VAL A 22 -18.67 -6.28 -19.21
N ALA A 23 -17.76 -6.31 -20.18
CA ALA A 23 -16.62 -5.42 -20.28
C ALA A 23 -17.12 -3.97 -20.45
N SER A 24 -17.01 -3.16 -19.40
CA SER A 24 -17.29 -1.73 -19.42
C SER A 24 -16.09 -0.97 -20.01
N ARG A 25 -16.12 -0.77 -21.33
CA ARG A 25 -15.35 0.30 -21.98
C ARG A 25 -15.90 1.65 -21.52
N LEU A 26 -15.01 2.48 -20.96
CA LEU A 26 -15.25 3.90 -20.65
C LEU A 26 -15.77 4.67 -21.90
N PRO A 27 -16.88 5.42 -21.81
CA PRO A 27 -17.22 6.44 -22.79
C PRO A 27 -16.72 7.83 -22.33
N PRO A 28 -16.45 8.76 -23.27
CA PRO A 28 -15.88 10.07 -22.98
C PRO A 28 -16.92 11.06 -22.42
N LEU A 29 -16.48 11.87 -21.46
CA LEU A 29 -17.22 12.95 -20.82
C LEU A 29 -17.43 14.15 -21.77
N GLU A 30 -18.62 14.28 -22.36
CA GLU A 30 -19.14 15.56 -22.86
C GLU A 30 -20.69 15.60 -22.77
N SER A 31 -21.24 16.22 -21.72
CA SER A 31 -22.56 16.89 -21.76
C SER A 31 -22.83 17.68 -20.48
N LEU A 32 -22.47 18.97 -20.46
CA LEU A 32 -22.97 19.94 -19.48
C LEU A 32 -24.33 20.48 -19.94
N SER A 33 -25.32 20.34 -19.08
CA SER A 33 -26.68 20.85 -19.25
C SER A 33 -26.71 22.38 -19.30
N ARG A 34 -27.48 22.92 -20.24
CA ARG A 34 -27.85 24.34 -20.31
C ARG A 34 -29.00 24.62 -19.35
N ALA A 35 -28.81 25.51 -18.39
CA ALA A 35 -29.91 26.16 -17.68
C ALA A 35 -30.52 27.29 -18.55
N PRO A 36 -31.84 27.58 -18.46
CA PRO A 36 -32.48 28.65 -19.22
C PRO A 36 -32.23 30.03 -18.57
N PRO A 37 -32.29 31.14 -19.33
CA PRO A 37 -32.04 32.48 -18.81
C PRO A 37 -33.28 33.06 -18.08
N PRO A 38 -33.08 34.01 -17.13
CA PRO A 38 -34.19 34.67 -16.43
C PRO A 38 -34.88 35.74 -17.30
N PRO A 39 -36.13 36.14 -16.96
CA PRO A 39 -36.89 37.10 -17.75
C PRO A 39 -36.37 38.53 -17.55
N ARG A 40 -36.54 39.37 -18.58
CA ARG A 40 -36.16 40.78 -18.59
C ARG A 40 -37.28 41.64 -18.03
N ASP A 41 -36.97 42.48 -17.05
CA ASP A 41 -37.78 43.66 -16.73
C ASP A 41 -37.17 44.93 -17.35
N PRO A 42 -37.99 45.83 -17.93
CA PRO A 42 -37.54 47.10 -18.47
C PRO A 42 -37.83 48.23 -17.48
N GLN A 43 -36.79 48.88 -16.97
CA GLN A 43 -36.69 50.32 -16.63
C GLN A 43 -35.74 50.54 -15.45
N ALA A 44 -34.53 51.01 -15.74
CA ALA A 44 -33.79 51.98 -14.93
C ALA A 44 -32.52 52.40 -15.69
N ARG A 45 -32.49 53.64 -16.19
CA ARG A 45 -31.24 54.40 -16.45
C ARG A 45 -30.96 55.23 -15.19
N PRO A 46 -29.70 55.49 -14.83
CA PRO A 46 -28.93 56.65 -15.36
C PRO A 46 -27.49 56.27 -15.78
N SER A 47 -26.97 56.74 -16.93
CA SER A 47 -26.02 57.87 -17.08
C SER A 47 -24.95 57.92 -15.97
N THR A 48 -23.64 57.77 -16.18
CA THR A 48 -22.76 58.47 -17.13
C THR A 48 -21.38 57.77 -17.10
N TRP A 49 -20.87 57.22 -18.20
CA TRP A 49 -19.42 57.06 -18.39
C TRP A 49 -19.03 57.40 -19.82
N SER A 50 -18.16 58.39 -19.89
CA SER A 50 -17.67 59.13 -21.03
C SER A 50 -16.84 58.24 -21.97
N ARG A 51 -17.31 58.08 -23.20
CA ARG A 51 -16.51 57.56 -24.30
C ARG A 51 -15.46 58.61 -24.71
N ARG A 52 -14.23 58.46 -24.21
CA ARG A 52 -13.05 59.02 -24.91
C ARG A 52 -12.87 58.22 -26.20
N ARG A 53 -13.32 58.81 -27.32
CA ARG A 53 -12.93 58.41 -28.67
C ARG A 53 -11.43 58.69 -28.82
N GLN A 54 -10.62 57.64 -28.80
CA GLN A 54 -9.32 57.69 -29.46
C GLN A 54 -9.53 57.16 -30.87
N ARG A 55 -9.44 58.08 -31.85
CA ARG A 55 -9.39 57.78 -33.27
C ARG A 55 -8.14 56.94 -33.52
N CYS A 56 -8.32 55.64 -33.73
CA CYS A 56 -7.41 54.87 -34.58
C CYS A 56 -8.02 54.85 -35.98
N SER A 57 -7.48 55.70 -36.85
CA SER A 57 -7.65 55.65 -38.28
C SER A 57 -7.08 54.32 -38.80
N ALA A 58 -7.94 53.32 -38.92
CA ALA A 58 -7.67 52.13 -39.73
C ALA A 58 -8.79 52.04 -40.77
N SER A 59 -8.46 52.44 -41.99
CA SER A 59 -9.29 52.35 -43.18
C SER A 59 -9.90 50.95 -43.28
N ARG A 60 -11.21 50.83 -43.04
CA ARG A 60 -11.98 49.63 -43.38
C ARG A 60 -12.07 49.52 -44.89
N VAL A 61 -11.08 48.90 -45.50
CA VAL A 61 -11.26 48.22 -46.79
C VAL A 61 -11.90 46.88 -46.47
N THR A 62 -13.23 46.85 -46.37
CA THR A 62 -13.97 45.60 -46.48
C THR A 62 -13.91 45.17 -47.94
N SER A 63 -12.89 44.39 -48.32
CA SER A 63 -12.97 43.61 -49.55
C SER A 63 -13.99 42.49 -49.33
N ARG A 64 -15.27 42.83 -49.48
CA ARG A 64 -16.31 41.84 -49.79
C ARG A 64 -15.90 41.24 -51.13
N THR A 65 -15.19 40.12 -51.13
CA THR A 65 -14.90 39.37 -52.34
C THR A 65 -16.24 39.01 -52.97
N ARG A 66 -16.55 39.65 -54.11
CA ARG A 66 -17.74 39.33 -54.90
C ARG A 66 -17.73 37.82 -55.21
N PRO A 67 -18.88 37.13 -55.24
CA PRO A 67 -18.93 35.75 -55.68
C PRO A 67 -18.27 35.65 -57.04
N LYS A 68 -17.27 34.78 -57.20
CA LYS A 68 -16.67 34.49 -58.50
C LYS A 68 -17.70 33.68 -59.28
N VAL A 69 -18.63 34.38 -59.94
CA VAL A 69 -19.57 33.77 -60.88
C VAL A 69 -18.76 33.48 -62.13
N SER A 70 -18.47 32.20 -62.37
CA SER A 70 -17.88 31.74 -63.61
C SER A 70 -18.88 31.90 -64.75
N LEU A 71 -18.92 33.08 -65.36
CA LEU A 71 -19.55 33.33 -66.66
C LEU A 71 -18.64 32.78 -67.78
N GLY A 72 -18.26 31.50 -67.66
CA GLY A 72 -17.41 30.78 -68.61
C GLY A 72 -18.23 29.90 -69.54
N GLY A 73 -19.29 30.46 -70.13
CA GLY A 73 -20.06 29.79 -71.18
C GLY A 73 -19.43 30.02 -72.54
N ALA A 74 -18.17 29.59 -72.75
CA ALA A 74 -17.60 29.50 -74.09
C ALA A 74 -16.34 28.62 -74.10
N SER A 75 -16.47 27.46 -74.74
CA SER A 75 -15.40 26.71 -75.41
C SER A 75 -14.31 26.07 -74.54
N ARG A 76 -14.66 24.91 -73.95
CA ARG A 76 -13.88 23.66 -73.95
C ARG A 76 -14.72 22.57 -73.28
N LYS A 77 -14.96 21.42 -73.95
CA LYS A 77 -15.57 20.23 -73.33
C LYS A 77 -14.55 19.67 -72.33
N GLU A 78 -14.54 20.22 -71.12
CA GLU A 78 -13.77 19.68 -70.00
C GLU A 78 -14.40 18.34 -69.58
N GLU A 79 -13.58 17.31 -69.37
CA GLU A 79 -14.06 15.98 -69.00
C GLU A 79 -14.75 16.05 -67.62
N LYS A 80 -15.94 15.43 -67.49
CA LYS A 80 -16.77 15.51 -66.27
C LYS A 80 -15.99 15.16 -64.99
N ALA A 81 -15.05 14.23 -65.10
CA ALA A 81 -14.16 13.83 -64.01
C ALA A 81 -13.21 14.96 -63.57
N SER A 82 -12.62 15.71 -64.50
CA SER A 82 -11.72 16.84 -64.22
C SER A 82 -12.46 18.00 -63.54
N LEU A 83 -13.71 18.25 -63.95
CA LEU A 83 -14.57 19.30 -63.38
C LEU A 83 -15.00 18.96 -61.93
N LEU A 84 -15.31 17.69 -61.68
CA LEU A 84 -15.59 17.17 -60.33
C LEU A 84 -14.36 17.22 -59.42
N HIS A 85 -13.20 16.78 -59.92
CA HIS A 85 -11.94 16.83 -59.16
C HIS A 85 -11.57 18.26 -58.77
N ARG A 86 -11.67 19.23 -59.70
CA ARG A 86 -11.43 20.65 -59.41
C ARG A 86 -12.39 21.21 -58.36
N THR A 87 -13.68 20.86 -58.46
CA THR A 87 -14.69 21.28 -57.48
C THR A 87 -14.41 20.69 -56.09
N GLN A 88 -13.99 19.41 -56.03
CA GLN A 88 -13.61 18.74 -54.79
C GLN A 88 -12.34 19.36 -54.18
N GLU A 89 -11.33 19.66 -55.00
CA GLU A 89 -10.11 20.32 -54.54
C GLU A 89 -10.38 21.74 -54.04
N GLU A 90 -11.25 22.51 -54.70
CA GLU A 90 -11.68 23.81 -54.20
C GLU A 90 -12.48 23.71 -52.89
N ARG A 91 -13.32 22.67 -52.71
CA ARG A 91 -13.98 22.40 -51.43
C ARG A 91 -12.96 22.08 -50.34
N ARG A 92 -11.99 21.21 -50.62
CA ARG A 92 -10.88 20.87 -49.72
C ARG A 92 -10.10 22.12 -49.31
N LYS A 93 -9.74 23.00 -50.26
CA LYS A 93 -9.07 24.28 -49.97
C LYS A 93 -9.89 25.19 -49.07
N ARG A 94 -11.21 25.34 -49.32
CA ARG A 94 -12.10 26.12 -48.44
C ARG A 94 -12.21 25.52 -47.04
N GLU A 95 -12.24 24.18 -46.91
CA GLU A 95 -12.24 23.50 -45.62
C GLU A 95 -10.91 23.68 -44.88
N GLU A 96 -9.79 23.57 -45.58
CA GLU A 96 -8.46 23.83 -45.04
C GLU A 96 -8.32 25.28 -44.56
N GLU A 97 -8.81 26.27 -45.31
CA GLU A 97 -8.84 27.68 -44.92
C GLU A 97 -9.73 27.92 -43.71
N ARG A 98 -10.94 27.32 -43.66
CA ARG A 98 -11.82 27.37 -42.48
C ARG A 98 -11.14 26.76 -41.26
N ARG A 99 -10.44 25.63 -41.42
CA ARG A 99 -9.68 24.98 -40.35
C ARG A 99 -8.53 25.89 -39.87
N ARG A 100 -7.78 26.50 -40.80
CA ARG A 100 -6.72 27.47 -40.47
C ARG A 100 -7.29 28.67 -39.70
N LEU A 101 -8.41 29.24 -40.15
CA LEU A 101 -9.04 30.37 -39.47
C LEU A 101 -9.55 29.98 -38.08
N LYS A 102 -10.20 28.82 -37.94
CA LYS A 102 -10.65 28.31 -36.64
C LYS A 102 -9.47 28.15 -35.67
N ASN A 103 -8.37 27.55 -36.14
CA ASN A 103 -7.16 27.38 -35.34
C ASN A 103 -6.54 28.74 -34.96
N ALA A 104 -6.49 29.70 -35.88
CA ALA A 104 -6.01 31.05 -35.60
C ALA A 104 -6.86 31.75 -34.53
N ILE A 105 -8.19 31.62 -34.58
CA ILE A 105 -9.10 32.17 -33.57
C ILE A 105 -8.84 31.56 -32.19
N ILE A 106 -8.64 30.24 -32.12
CA ILE A 106 -8.33 29.53 -30.86
C ILE A 106 -7.02 30.06 -30.25
N ILE A 107 -5.97 30.19 -31.07
CA ILE A 107 -4.67 30.71 -30.61
C ILE A 107 -4.82 32.16 -30.14
N GLN A 108 -5.52 32.99 -30.92
CA GLN A 108 -5.71 34.41 -30.58
C GLN A 108 -6.56 34.60 -29.32
N SER A 109 -7.63 33.84 -29.15
CA SER A 109 -8.47 33.92 -27.95
C SER A 109 -7.71 33.46 -26.70
N PHE A 110 -6.88 32.42 -26.84
CA PHE A 110 -6.00 31.95 -25.77
C PHE A 110 -4.98 33.04 -25.37
N ILE A 111 -4.31 33.67 -26.35
CA ILE A 111 -3.33 34.75 -26.08
C ILE A 111 -4.00 35.96 -25.43
N ARG A 112 -5.18 36.39 -25.92
CA ARG A 112 -5.94 37.49 -25.30
C ARG A 112 -6.31 37.15 -23.86
N GLY A 113 -6.86 35.95 -23.63
CA GLY A 113 -7.20 35.50 -22.29
C GLY A 113 -5.99 35.41 -21.35
N TYR A 114 -4.82 35.00 -21.86
CA TYR A 114 -3.58 35.01 -21.09
C TYR A 114 -3.13 36.43 -20.72
N ARG A 115 -3.17 37.37 -21.66
CA ARG A 115 -2.83 38.79 -21.43
C ARG A 115 -3.77 39.42 -20.41
N ASP A 116 -5.08 39.21 -20.56
CA ASP A 116 -6.09 39.75 -19.66
C ASP A 116 -5.93 39.17 -18.24
N ARG A 117 -5.66 37.86 -18.10
CA ARG A 117 -5.33 37.27 -16.79
C ARG A 117 -4.10 37.90 -16.16
N LYS A 118 -3.02 38.09 -16.92
CA LYS A 118 -1.79 38.73 -16.41
C LYS A 118 -2.04 40.18 -15.99
N GLN A 119 -2.81 40.93 -16.76
CA GLN A 119 -3.23 42.28 -16.41
C GLN A 119 -4.05 42.28 -15.12
N GLN A 120 -5.03 41.38 -14.99
CA GLN A 120 -5.86 41.29 -13.80
C GLN A 120 -5.04 40.89 -12.56
N TYR A 121 -4.07 39.98 -12.69
CA TYR A 121 -3.14 39.69 -11.60
C TYR A 121 -2.35 40.92 -11.16
N SER A 122 -1.84 41.72 -12.10
CA SER A 122 -1.16 42.98 -11.76
C SER A 122 -2.09 43.96 -11.04
N LEU A 123 -3.33 44.12 -11.50
CA LEU A 123 -4.30 45.02 -10.89
C LEU A 123 -4.66 44.58 -9.46
N GLN A 124 -4.90 43.28 -9.26
CA GLN A 124 -5.22 42.73 -7.94
C GLN A 124 -4.01 42.76 -7.00
N ARG A 125 -2.79 42.56 -7.49
CA ARG A 125 -1.55 42.75 -6.69
C ARG A 125 -1.44 44.18 -6.18
N SER A 126 -1.60 45.16 -7.06
CA SER A 126 -1.56 46.57 -6.66
C SER A 126 -2.71 46.92 -5.69
N ALA A 127 -3.88 46.32 -5.84
CA ALA A 127 -4.99 46.50 -4.88
C ALA A 127 -4.67 45.93 -3.51
N PHE A 128 -4.11 44.72 -3.46
CA PHE A 128 -3.64 44.08 -2.23
C PHE A 128 -2.59 44.94 -1.53
N ASP A 129 -1.56 45.41 -2.26
CA ASP A 129 -0.48 46.21 -1.71
C ASP A 129 -1.00 47.55 -1.15
N ARG A 130 -1.99 48.19 -1.80
CA ARG A 130 -2.64 49.39 -1.26
C ARG A 130 -3.37 49.12 0.05
N CYS A 131 -4.14 48.03 0.13
CA CYS A 131 -4.83 47.64 1.35
C CYS A 131 -3.85 47.28 2.48
N ALA A 132 -2.77 46.56 2.16
CA ALA A 132 -1.73 46.20 3.11
C ALA A 132 -1.02 47.44 3.68
N ASN A 133 -0.67 48.41 2.84
CA ASN A 133 -0.06 49.67 3.28
C ASN A 133 -1.01 50.52 4.13
N ALA A 134 -2.29 50.62 3.72
CA ALA A 134 -3.31 51.35 4.48
C ALA A 134 -3.53 50.75 5.88
N ALA A 135 -3.42 49.43 6.00
CA ALA A 135 -3.53 48.74 7.27
C ALA A 135 -2.36 48.99 8.23
N GLN A 136 -1.13 49.13 7.70
CA GLN A 136 0.06 49.41 8.50
C GLN A 136 0.07 50.85 9.04
N LEU A 137 -0.47 51.79 8.28
CA LEU A 137 -0.52 53.22 8.62
C LEU A 137 -1.71 53.60 9.51
N GLY A 138 -2.48 52.63 10.02
CA GLY A 138 -3.66 52.89 10.86
C GLY A 138 -4.80 53.60 10.11
N GLY A 139 -4.87 53.45 8.79
CA GLY A 139 -5.90 54.07 7.94
C GLY A 139 -7.27 53.41 8.06
N THR A 140 -8.17 53.73 7.12
CA THR A 140 -9.58 53.25 7.10
C THR A 140 -9.73 51.72 6.95
N PHE A 141 -8.66 51.01 6.56
CA PHE A 141 -8.66 49.55 6.40
C PHE A 141 -8.16 48.86 7.67
N SER A 142 -9.08 48.44 8.55
CA SER A 142 -8.73 47.72 9.78
C SER A 142 -8.53 46.22 9.55
N LEU A 143 -7.38 45.69 9.97
CA LEU A 143 -7.07 44.25 10.01
C LEU A 143 -7.81 43.50 11.13
N GLY A 144 -8.40 44.23 12.08
CA GLY A 144 -9.31 43.67 13.10
C GLY A 144 -10.71 43.35 12.57
N SER A 145 -10.96 43.52 11.27
CA SER A 145 -12.22 43.20 10.61
C SER A 145 -12.10 41.91 9.79
N GLY A 146 -12.92 40.91 10.11
CA GLY A 146 -12.93 39.61 9.43
C GLY A 146 -13.18 39.70 7.92
N PRO A 147 -14.19 40.46 7.46
CA PRO A 147 -14.45 40.65 6.03
C PRO A 147 -13.26 41.25 5.26
N ASN A 148 -12.51 42.17 5.88
CA ASN A 148 -11.32 42.75 5.27
C ASN A 148 -10.22 41.70 5.06
N LEU A 149 -10.01 40.82 6.06
CA LEU A 149 -9.09 39.68 5.93
C LEU A 149 -9.55 38.72 4.83
N THR A 150 -10.84 38.40 4.76
CA THR A 150 -11.43 37.56 3.70
C THR A 150 -11.16 38.14 2.30
N VAL A 151 -11.23 39.47 2.12
CA VAL A 151 -10.91 40.13 0.85
C VAL A 151 -9.43 40.01 0.52
N LEU A 152 -8.53 40.28 1.46
CA LEU A 152 -7.08 40.15 1.26
C LEU A 152 -6.69 38.72 0.88
N VAL A 153 -7.24 37.72 1.59
CA VAL A 153 -7.02 36.31 1.28
C VAL A 153 -7.53 35.98 -0.11
N ARG A 154 -8.74 36.43 -0.48
CA ARG A 154 -9.32 36.20 -1.81
C ARG A 154 -8.43 36.78 -2.92
N GLN A 155 -7.94 38.01 -2.74
CA GLN A 155 -7.05 38.66 -3.70
C GLN A 155 -5.75 37.89 -3.83
N LEU A 156 -5.08 37.59 -2.71
CA LEU A 156 -3.81 36.87 -2.74
C LEU A 156 -3.97 35.51 -3.43
N LEU A 157 -4.95 34.69 -3.02
CA LEU A 157 -5.20 33.38 -3.62
C LEU A 157 -5.49 33.43 -5.13
N PHE A 158 -6.01 34.56 -5.63
CA PHE A 158 -6.30 34.74 -7.05
C PHE A 158 -5.04 34.95 -7.89
N PHE A 159 -4.08 35.76 -7.43
CA PHE A 159 -2.88 36.10 -8.21
C PHE A 159 -1.60 35.38 -7.77
N TYR A 160 -1.62 34.65 -6.64
CA TYR A 160 -0.42 34.16 -5.99
C TYR A 160 0.49 33.36 -6.93
N LYS A 161 1.76 33.78 -6.98
CA LYS A 161 2.85 33.05 -7.60
C LYS A 161 4.05 33.04 -6.65
N GLN A 162 4.51 31.85 -6.25
CA GLN A 162 5.55 31.69 -5.22
C GLN A 162 6.83 32.48 -5.49
N SER A 163 7.30 32.57 -6.74
CA SER A 163 8.50 33.35 -7.07
C SER A 163 8.37 34.86 -6.86
N GLU A 164 7.15 35.41 -6.89
CA GLU A 164 6.89 36.86 -6.85
C GLU A 164 6.21 37.30 -5.54
N ASP A 165 5.41 36.42 -4.94
CA ASP A 165 4.42 36.77 -3.92
C ASP A 165 4.68 36.12 -2.55
N SER A 166 5.78 35.37 -2.36
CA SER A 166 6.11 34.75 -1.06
C SER A 166 6.13 35.75 0.10
N LYS A 167 6.72 36.94 -0.09
CA LYS A 167 6.76 37.98 0.95
C LYS A 167 5.35 38.48 1.34
N ARG A 168 4.44 38.62 0.37
CA ARG A 168 3.04 39.00 0.61
C ARG A 168 2.30 37.91 1.39
N LEU A 169 2.56 36.65 1.06
CA LEU A 169 1.97 35.50 1.75
C LEU A 169 2.45 35.41 3.20
N ILE A 170 3.75 35.57 3.45
CA ILE A 170 4.33 35.62 4.80
C ILE A 170 3.70 36.77 5.61
N TRP A 171 3.62 37.98 5.03
CA TRP A 171 2.95 39.10 5.68
C TRP A 171 1.48 38.80 6.02
N LEU A 172 0.75 38.16 5.10
CA LEU A 172 -0.65 37.78 5.34
C LEU A 172 -0.76 36.74 6.46
N TYR A 173 0.09 35.72 6.49
CA TYR A 173 0.12 34.71 7.57
C TYR A 173 0.34 35.34 8.93
N GLN A 174 1.27 36.29 9.05
CA GLN A 174 1.53 36.99 10.31
C GLN A 174 0.26 37.68 10.85
N ASN A 175 -0.49 38.34 9.96
CA ASN A 175 -1.72 39.03 10.32
C ASN A 175 -2.88 38.06 10.62
N LEU A 176 -2.99 36.96 9.87
CA LEU A 176 -4.00 35.93 10.12
C LEU A 176 -3.77 35.22 11.45
N ILE A 177 -2.52 34.94 11.81
CA ILE A 177 -2.18 34.35 13.11
C ILE A 177 -2.52 35.34 14.24
N LYS A 178 -2.17 36.62 14.09
CA LYS A 178 -2.45 37.67 15.08
C LYS A 178 -3.96 37.89 15.30
N HIS A 179 -4.75 37.80 14.24
CA HIS A 179 -6.20 38.06 14.24
C HIS A 179 -7.03 36.80 13.97
N SER A 180 -6.55 35.64 14.41
CA SER A 180 -7.13 34.33 14.10
C SER A 180 -8.59 34.21 14.54
N SER A 181 -8.92 34.70 15.74
CA SER A 181 -10.29 34.66 16.29
C SER A 181 -11.30 35.41 15.42
N VAL A 182 -10.92 36.58 14.91
CA VAL A 182 -11.79 37.42 14.06
C VAL A 182 -12.00 36.76 12.69
N PHE A 183 -10.95 36.19 12.12
CA PHE A 183 -11.03 35.50 10.83
C PHE A 183 -11.85 34.21 10.93
N VAL A 184 -11.62 33.41 11.98
CA VAL A 184 -12.36 32.18 12.25
C VAL A 184 -13.84 32.46 12.51
N LYS A 185 -14.19 33.60 13.12
CA LYS A 185 -15.59 34.00 13.33
C LYS A 185 -16.39 34.10 12.01
N GLN A 186 -15.74 34.25 10.86
CA GLN A 186 -16.41 34.21 9.56
C GLN A 186 -17.00 32.82 9.22
N LEU A 187 -16.61 31.75 9.92
CA LEU A 187 -17.16 30.40 9.77
C LEU A 187 -18.56 30.23 10.38
N ASP A 188 -19.00 31.19 11.21
CA ASP A 188 -20.33 31.23 11.82
C ASP A 188 -21.33 32.08 11.01
N GLY A 189 -20.86 32.79 9.98
CA GLY A 189 -21.67 33.71 9.17
C GLY A 189 -22.03 33.21 7.77
N ALA A 190 -22.62 34.10 6.97
CA ALA A 190 -23.02 33.82 5.58
C ALA A 190 -21.86 33.43 4.66
N GLU A 191 -20.63 33.82 4.99
CA GLU A 191 -19.40 33.52 4.22
C GLU A 191 -18.71 32.22 4.66
N ARG A 192 -19.37 31.36 5.45
CA ARG A 192 -18.81 30.12 6.01
C ARG A 192 -18.06 29.26 4.99
N LEU A 193 -18.69 28.95 3.85
CA LEU A 193 -18.09 28.10 2.82
C LEU A 193 -16.87 28.77 2.17
N THR A 194 -16.94 30.08 1.93
CA THR A 194 -15.83 30.87 1.41
C THR A 194 -14.65 30.86 2.37
N CYS A 195 -14.90 31.12 3.66
CA CYS A 195 -13.85 31.16 4.69
C CYS A 195 -13.18 29.79 4.84
N LEU A 196 -13.96 28.70 4.88
CA LEU A 196 -13.39 27.35 4.98
C LEU A 196 -12.53 27.00 3.75
N PHE A 197 -12.99 27.34 2.54
CA PHE A 197 -12.21 27.16 1.31
C PHE A 197 -10.91 27.97 1.35
N GLN A 198 -10.97 29.21 1.83
CA GLN A 198 -9.81 30.07 1.99
C GLN A 198 -8.78 29.47 2.96
N ILE A 199 -9.20 29.00 4.13
CA ILE A 199 -8.33 28.32 5.09
C ILE A 199 -7.67 27.10 4.42
N LYS A 200 -8.45 26.19 3.82
CA LYS A 200 -7.94 25.01 3.11
C LYS A 200 -6.86 25.38 2.09
N ARG A 201 -7.11 26.39 1.23
CA ARG A 201 -6.16 26.84 0.20
C ARG A 201 -4.90 27.48 0.78
N LEU A 202 -5.03 28.26 1.86
CA LEU A 202 -3.90 28.85 2.57
C LEU A 202 -3.02 27.78 3.22
N MET A 203 -3.62 26.74 3.79
CA MET A 203 -2.87 25.63 4.38
C MET A 203 -2.15 24.80 3.30
N SER A 204 -2.76 24.58 2.13
CA SER A 204 -2.07 23.96 0.99
C SER A 204 -0.90 24.80 0.46
N LEU A 205 -1.04 26.14 0.45
CA LEU A 205 0.09 27.03 0.15
C LEU A 205 1.19 26.90 1.19
N CYS A 206 0.82 26.71 2.46
CA CYS A 206 1.75 26.53 3.56
C CYS A 206 2.58 25.25 3.36
N CYS A 207 1.94 24.11 3.05
CA CYS A 207 2.64 22.86 2.71
C CYS A 207 3.63 23.06 1.55
N ARG A 208 3.20 23.70 0.46
CA ARG A 208 4.08 23.97 -0.69
C ARG A 208 5.27 24.88 -0.38
N LEU A 209 5.10 25.87 0.50
CA LEU A 209 6.22 26.69 0.98
C LEU A 209 7.21 25.87 1.80
N LEU A 210 6.69 25.01 2.68
CA LEU A 210 7.50 24.17 3.57
C LEU A 210 8.30 23.10 2.80
N GLN A 211 7.81 22.62 1.66
CA GLN A 211 8.57 21.70 0.81
C GLN A 211 9.88 22.29 0.27
N ASN A 212 10.03 23.62 0.26
CA ASN A 212 11.25 24.32 -0.16
C ASN A 212 12.17 24.67 1.02
N CYS A 213 12.05 23.98 2.16
CA CYS A 213 12.83 24.25 3.37
C CYS A 213 14.35 24.01 3.26
N THR A 214 14.80 23.38 2.16
CA THR A 214 16.21 23.22 1.81
C THR A 214 16.86 24.52 1.35
N ASP A 215 16.07 25.53 0.99
CA ASP A 215 16.56 26.88 0.72
C ASP A 215 16.74 27.63 2.06
N ASP A 216 17.99 27.89 2.45
CA ASP A 216 18.33 28.58 3.71
C ASP A 216 17.75 29.99 3.81
N SER A 217 17.34 30.59 2.68
CA SER A 217 16.68 31.89 2.67
C SER A 217 15.24 31.87 3.22
N LEU A 218 14.62 30.69 3.30
CA LEU A 218 13.23 30.55 3.73
C LEU A 218 13.12 30.38 5.26
N ASN A 219 12.55 31.38 5.92
CA ASN A 219 12.19 31.26 7.34
C ASN A 219 10.95 30.38 7.52
N VAL A 220 11.17 29.16 8.00
CA VAL A 220 10.13 28.13 8.22
C VAL A 220 9.22 28.43 9.43
N ALA A 221 9.62 29.32 10.34
CA ALA A 221 8.91 29.53 11.61
C ALA A 221 7.46 29.98 11.40
N LEU A 222 7.20 30.92 10.48
CA LEU A 222 5.87 31.46 10.27
C LEU A 222 4.92 30.48 9.56
N PRO A 223 5.32 29.79 8.46
CA PRO A 223 4.55 28.68 7.92
C PRO A 223 4.26 27.58 8.96
N MET A 224 5.24 27.19 9.79
CA MET A 224 5.00 26.21 10.86
C MET A 224 3.98 26.71 11.89
N ARG A 225 4.08 27.97 12.31
CA ARG A 225 3.09 28.56 13.22
C ARG A 225 1.70 28.63 12.60
N MET A 226 1.60 28.89 11.29
CA MET A 226 0.34 28.86 10.56
C MET A 226 -0.28 27.47 10.59
N LEU A 227 0.52 26.42 10.35
CA LEU A 227 0.07 25.02 10.45
C LEU A 227 -0.45 24.71 11.85
N GLU A 228 0.29 25.07 12.88
CA GLU A 228 -0.05 24.80 14.28
C GLU A 228 -1.36 25.50 14.67
N VAL A 229 -1.47 26.81 14.41
CA VAL A 229 -2.62 27.63 14.82
C VAL A 229 -3.89 27.19 14.09
N PHE A 230 -3.85 27.05 12.76
CA PHE A 230 -5.06 26.77 11.98
C PHE A 230 -5.42 25.28 11.85
N SER A 231 -4.62 24.40 12.45
CA SER A 231 -5.03 23.01 12.68
C SER A 231 -5.51 22.76 14.11
N SER A 232 -5.31 23.69 15.05
CA SER A 232 -5.58 23.49 16.48
C SER A 232 -7.03 23.78 16.85
N GLU A 233 -7.67 22.87 17.59
CA GLU A 233 -9.00 23.04 18.17
C GLU A 233 -9.10 24.31 19.03
N ASN A 234 -8.02 24.68 19.72
CA ASN A 234 -7.94 25.86 20.59
C ASN A 234 -8.18 27.18 19.83
N THR A 235 -7.94 27.21 18.52
CA THR A 235 -8.17 28.39 17.69
C THR A 235 -9.65 28.57 17.33
N TYR A 236 -10.40 27.46 17.24
CA TYR A 236 -11.78 27.46 16.76
C TYR A 236 -12.80 27.36 17.90
N LEU A 237 -12.52 26.55 18.92
CA LEU A 237 -13.46 26.26 20.00
C LEU A 237 -13.93 27.51 20.76
N PRO A 238 -13.06 28.46 21.16
CA PRO A 238 -13.51 29.68 21.85
C PRO A 238 -14.43 30.58 21.01
N VAL A 239 -14.35 30.46 19.68
CA VAL A 239 -15.08 31.32 18.73
C VAL A 239 -16.40 30.70 18.31
N LEU A 240 -16.40 29.39 18.00
CA LEU A 240 -17.56 28.68 17.46
C LEU A 240 -18.39 27.98 18.53
N GLN A 241 -17.83 27.72 19.72
CA GLN A 241 -18.50 27.16 20.89
C GLN A 241 -19.19 25.78 20.71
N ASP A 242 -19.04 25.14 19.55
CA ASP A 242 -19.52 23.79 19.24
C ASP A 242 -18.33 22.87 18.94
N ALA A 243 -18.03 21.96 19.86
CA ALA A 243 -16.91 21.04 19.74
C ALA A 243 -17.06 20.06 18.56
N GLY A 244 -18.27 19.55 18.30
CA GLY A 244 -18.50 18.61 17.20
C GLY A 244 -18.32 19.27 15.83
N TYR A 245 -18.80 20.52 15.70
CA TYR A 245 -18.59 21.29 14.49
C TYR A 245 -17.11 21.68 14.27
N VAL A 246 -16.39 22.03 15.34
CA VAL A 246 -14.94 22.32 15.29
C VAL A 246 -14.14 21.12 14.82
N VAL A 247 -14.41 19.93 15.35
CA VAL A 247 -13.78 18.67 14.90
C VAL A 247 -14.04 18.45 13.42
N SER A 248 -15.29 18.63 12.94
CA SER A 248 -15.64 18.52 11.52
C SER A 248 -14.86 19.50 10.62
N ILE A 249 -14.66 20.74 11.07
CA ILE A 249 -13.85 21.72 10.33
C ILE A 249 -12.39 21.26 10.24
N ILE A 250 -11.82 20.80 11.36
CA ILE A 250 -10.42 20.41 11.43
C ILE A 250 -10.16 19.15 10.60
N GLU A 251 -11.02 18.14 10.69
CA GLU A 251 -10.97 16.95 9.83
C GLU A 251 -10.93 17.34 8.35
N GLN A 252 -11.81 18.24 7.93
CA GLN A 252 -11.84 18.72 6.55
C GLN A 252 -10.60 19.52 6.13
N ILE A 253 -10.02 20.31 7.04
CA ILE A 253 -8.79 21.06 6.77
C ILE A 253 -7.61 20.09 6.65
N LEU A 254 -7.45 19.17 7.61
CA LEU A 254 -6.39 18.17 7.64
C LEU A 254 -6.47 17.24 6.42
N HIS A 255 -7.65 16.73 6.09
CA HIS A 255 -7.86 15.88 4.91
C HIS A 255 -7.46 16.60 3.61
N TYR A 256 -7.83 17.88 3.46
CA TYR A 256 -7.41 18.70 2.32
C TYR A 256 -5.88 18.91 2.28
N MET A 257 -5.27 19.17 3.45
CA MET A 257 -3.82 19.37 3.56
C MET A 257 -3.05 18.11 3.18
N ILE A 258 -3.50 16.95 3.63
CA ILE A 258 -2.90 15.66 3.31
C ILE A 258 -2.88 15.44 1.80
N HIS A 259 -4.00 15.67 1.11
CA HIS A 259 -4.05 15.59 -0.36
C HIS A 259 -3.12 16.62 -1.05
N SER A 260 -2.70 17.67 -0.36
CA SER A 260 -1.76 18.67 -0.88
C SER A 260 -0.28 18.38 -0.55
N GLY A 261 0.04 17.19 -0.05
CA GLY A 261 1.41 16.76 0.28
C GLY A 261 1.87 17.18 1.67
N TYR A 262 0.99 17.14 2.68
CA TYR A 262 1.33 17.49 4.06
C TYR A 262 2.44 16.61 4.63
N TYR A 263 2.31 15.28 4.52
CA TYR A 263 3.31 14.34 5.04
C TYR A 263 4.64 14.46 4.30
N ARG A 264 4.60 14.67 2.97
CA ARG A 264 5.81 15.00 2.20
C ARG A 264 6.51 16.26 2.72
N SER A 265 5.74 17.29 3.09
CA SER A 265 6.29 18.54 3.63
C SER A 265 6.96 18.32 5.00
N LEU A 266 6.31 17.55 5.88
CA LEU A 266 6.87 17.19 7.18
C LEU A 266 8.12 16.32 7.07
N TYR A 267 8.14 15.35 6.16
CA TYR A 267 9.30 14.51 5.88
C TYR A 267 10.52 15.35 5.49
N LEU A 268 10.35 16.28 4.53
CA LEU A 268 11.44 17.17 4.10
C LEU A 268 11.91 18.09 5.22
N LEU A 269 10.97 18.57 6.05
CA LEU A 269 11.28 19.46 7.16
C LEU A 269 12.07 18.75 8.27
N ILE A 270 11.68 17.53 8.62
CA ILE A 270 12.40 16.69 9.58
C ILE A 270 13.83 16.45 9.09
N ASN A 271 14.00 16.05 7.84
CA ASN A 271 15.35 15.73 7.32
C ASN A 271 16.25 16.95 7.12
N SER A 272 15.69 18.16 6.95
CA SER A 272 16.48 19.37 6.72
C SER A 272 16.73 20.21 7.98
N LYS A 273 15.84 20.19 8.97
CA LYS A 273 15.92 21.06 10.16
C LYS A 273 16.24 20.32 11.45
N LEU A 274 16.15 18.98 11.48
CA LEU A 274 16.59 18.18 12.63
C LEU A 274 18.01 17.64 12.40
N PRO A 275 18.99 17.98 13.27
CA PRO A 275 20.34 17.44 13.19
C PRO A 275 20.34 15.92 13.35
N SER A 276 21.11 15.19 12.55
CA SER A 276 21.13 13.73 12.63
C SER A 276 21.96 13.18 13.81
N SER A 277 22.91 13.97 14.32
CA SER A 277 23.89 13.58 15.35
C SER A 277 23.46 13.84 16.81
N ILE A 278 22.21 14.19 17.08
CA ILE A 278 21.72 14.52 18.44
C ILE A 278 20.85 13.37 18.96
N GLU A 279 21.08 12.96 20.21
CA GLU A 279 20.17 12.07 20.92
C GLU A 279 18.88 12.81 21.30
N TYR A 280 17.74 12.35 20.77
CA TYR A 280 16.42 12.96 20.99
C TYR A 280 15.69 12.45 22.23
N SER A 281 16.42 11.87 23.18
CA SER A 281 15.90 11.32 24.44
C SER A 281 15.23 12.38 25.31
N ASP A 282 15.70 13.64 25.26
CA ASP A 282 15.11 14.78 25.98
C ASP A 282 14.53 15.83 25.00
N LEU A 283 13.26 15.66 24.64
CA LEU A 283 12.51 16.56 23.76
C LEU A 283 12.44 18.01 24.25
N SER A 284 12.70 18.27 25.55
CA SER A 284 12.73 19.64 26.08
C SER A 284 13.89 20.46 25.53
N ARG A 285 14.98 19.80 25.13
CA ARG A 285 16.18 20.43 24.54
C ARG A 285 16.01 20.81 23.09
N VAL A 286 15.05 20.19 22.38
CA VAL A 286 14.77 20.45 20.96
C VAL A 286 13.27 20.67 20.74
N PRO A 287 12.75 21.88 21.06
CA PRO A 287 11.31 22.18 20.97
C PRO A 287 10.71 21.95 19.57
N ILE A 288 11.50 22.19 18.51
CA ILE A 288 11.09 21.95 17.13
C ILE A 288 10.84 20.46 16.85
N ALA A 289 11.59 19.55 17.47
CA ALA A 289 11.41 18.11 17.30
C ALA A 289 10.07 17.66 17.88
N LYS A 290 9.71 18.18 19.07
CA LYS A 290 8.41 17.94 19.70
C LYS A 290 7.26 18.42 18.81
N ILE A 291 7.34 19.65 18.30
CA ILE A 291 6.31 20.22 17.42
C ILE A 291 6.16 19.40 16.14
N LEU A 292 7.26 18.95 15.53
CA LEU A 292 7.22 18.12 14.33
C LEU A 292 6.57 16.77 14.59
N LEU A 293 6.91 16.10 15.70
CA LEU A 293 6.30 14.85 16.10
C LEU A 293 4.79 14.99 16.33
N GLU A 294 4.37 16.04 17.05
CA GLU A 294 2.93 16.35 17.25
C GLU A 294 2.20 16.57 15.93
N ASN A 295 2.83 17.27 14.96
CA ASN A 295 2.26 17.47 13.63
C ASN A 295 2.18 16.17 12.80
N VAL A 296 3.11 15.24 12.97
CA VAL A 296 3.04 13.91 12.32
C VAL A 296 1.86 13.10 12.89
N LEU A 297 1.71 13.10 14.22
CA LEU A 297 0.70 12.32 14.92
C LEU A 297 -0.72 12.85 14.76
N LYS A 298 -0.88 14.17 14.82
CA LYS A 298 -2.19 14.83 14.92
C LYS A 298 -3.20 14.37 13.88
N PRO A 299 -2.89 14.31 12.56
CA PRO A 299 -3.89 13.87 11.59
C PRO A 299 -4.25 12.38 11.71
N LEU A 300 -3.42 11.54 12.33
CA LEU A 300 -3.68 10.11 12.47
C LEU A 300 -4.74 9.81 13.55
N HIS A 301 -4.87 10.70 14.53
CA HIS A 301 -5.80 10.57 15.66
C HIS A 301 -7.25 10.86 15.32
N PHE A 302 -7.52 11.58 14.23
CA PHE A 302 -8.88 11.88 13.78
C PHE A 302 -9.56 10.68 13.08
N THR A 303 -10.88 10.60 13.19
CA THR A 303 -11.68 9.56 12.54
C THR A 303 -12.13 9.94 11.13
N TYR A 304 -12.19 11.24 10.81
CA TYR A 304 -12.61 11.79 9.52
C TYR A 304 -14.06 11.48 9.16
N ASN A 305 -14.94 11.39 10.16
CA ASN A 305 -16.36 11.08 9.97
C ASN A 305 -17.09 12.20 9.20
N SER A 306 -16.55 13.43 9.20
CA SER A 306 -17.10 14.56 8.44
C SER A 306 -16.71 14.58 6.96
N CYS A 307 -15.80 13.70 6.54
CA CYS A 307 -15.28 13.63 5.17
C CYS A 307 -15.96 12.49 4.39
N LEU A 308 -15.58 12.32 3.11
CA LEU A 308 -16.07 11.21 2.29
C LEU A 308 -15.64 9.86 2.90
N GLU A 309 -16.46 8.83 2.67
CA GLU A 309 -16.13 7.47 3.07
C GLU A 309 -14.75 7.05 2.50
N GLY A 310 -13.92 6.46 3.35
CA GLY A 310 -12.54 6.14 3.00
C GLY A 310 -11.50 7.23 3.34
N ALA A 311 -11.91 8.39 3.86
CA ALA A 311 -10.99 9.51 4.16
C ALA A 311 -9.88 9.13 5.15
N ARG A 312 -10.22 8.41 6.23
CA ARG A 312 -9.23 7.95 7.22
C ARG A 312 -8.20 7.01 6.60
N GLN A 313 -8.64 6.12 5.70
CA GLN A 313 -7.75 5.22 4.97
C GLN A 313 -6.83 6.00 4.02
N GLN A 314 -7.32 7.05 3.36
CA GLN A 314 -6.49 7.93 2.54
C GLN A 314 -5.43 8.66 3.38
N VAL A 315 -5.75 9.06 4.61
CA VAL A 315 -4.78 9.65 5.54
C VAL A 315 -3.65 8.69 5.86
N PHE A 316 -3.97 7.45 6.24
CA PHE A 316 -2.96 6.42 6.48
C PHE A 316 -2.19 6.04 5.21
N SER A 317 -2.85 6.01 4.05
CA SER A 317 -2.19 5.78 2.75
C SER A 317 -1.18 6.87 2.43
N ALA A 318 -1.52 8.14 2.63
CA ALA A 318 -0.60 9.25 2.42
C ALA A 318 0.55 9.23 3.43
N PHE A 319 0.28 8.90 4.70
CA PHE A 319 1.32 8.72 5.72
C PHE A 319 2.30 7.61 5.32
N THR A 320 1.81 6.44 4.92
CA THR A 320 2.66 5.33 4.51
C THR A 320 3.48 5.66 3.25
N GLU A 321 2.85 6.21 2.22
CA GLU A 321 3.49 6.50 0.93
C GLU A 321 4.48 7.67 0.97
N GLU A 322 4.10 8.79 1.59
CA GLU A 322 4.89 10.02 1.55
C GLU A 322 5.92 10.10 2.68
N PHE A 323 5.74 9.35 3.77
CA PHE A 323 6.55 9.47 4.98
C PHE A 323 7.36 8.21 5.31
N LEU A 324 6.78 7.01 5.18
CA LEU A 324 7.41 5.75 5.65
C LEU A 324 7.94 4.84 4.53
N ALA A 325 7.47 4.95 3.30
CA ALA A 325 7.84 4.04 2.21
C ALA A 325 9.22 4.34 1.59
N ALA A 326 9.79 5.51 1.87
CA ALA A 326 11.14 5.87 1.41
C ALA A 326 12.22 5.29 2.35
N PRO A 327 13.46 5.08 1.86
CA PRO A 327 14.57 4.69 2.72
C PRO A 327 14.71 5.62 3.93
N PHE A 328 14.81 5.03 5.11
CA PHE A 328 14.89 5.79 6.35
C PHE A 328 16.16 6.62 6.42
N THR A 329 15.98 7.85 6.87
CA THR A 329 17.06 8.72 7.33
C THR A 329 17.34 8.44 8.81
N GLU A 330 18.51 8.86 9.29
CA GLU A 330 18.88 8.76 10.71
C GLU A 330 17.81 9.40 11.63
N GLN A 331 17.23 10.54 11.24
CA GLN A 331 16.19 11.22 12.02
C GLN A 331 14.90 10.38 12.13
N LEU A 332 14.50 9.71 11.04
CA LEU A 332 13.34 8.83 11.10
C LEU A 332 13.62 7.61 11.97
N PHE A 333 14.77 6.97 11.75
CA PHE A 333 15.11 5.71 12.41
C PHE A 333 15.39 5.86 13.91
N HIS A 334 16.13 6.89 14.32
CA HIS A 334 16.55 7.07 15.72
C HIS A 334 15.61 7.95 16.54
N PHE A 335 14.77 8.77 15.91
CA PHE A 335 13.87 9.68 16.64
C PHE A 335 12.39 9.40 16.36
N ILE A 336 11.93 9.58 15.12
CA ILE A 336 10.48 9.56 14.84
C ILE A 336 9.89 8.17 15.10
N ILE A 337 10.50 7.10 14.61
CA ILE A 337 9.95 5.74 14.77
C ILE A 337 9.92 5.32 16.25
N PRO A 338 11.00 5.46 17.04
CA PRO A 338 10.95 5.19 18.48
C PRO A 338 9.92 6.05 19.21
N ALA A 339 9.79 7.33 18.86
CA ALA A 339 8.80 8.20 19.48
C ALA A 339 7.36 7.76 19.16
N LEU A 340 7.08 7.34 17.92
CA LEU A 340 5.77 6.79 17.54
C LEU A 340 5.49 5.42 18.17
N ALA A 341 6.54 4.68 18.57
CA ALA A 341 6.40 3.43 19.30
C ALA A 341 6.12 3.65 20.80
N ASP A 342 6.42 4.82 21.36
CA ASP A 342 6.15 5.13 22.76
C ASP A 342 4.64 5.11 23.05
N VAL A 343 4.26 4.36 24.08
CA VAL A 343 2.88 4.23 24.57
C VAL A 343 2.25 5.58 24.88
N GLN A 344 3.04 6.56 25.34
CA GLN A 344 2.54 7.91 25.67
C GLN A 344 2.02 8.68 24.44
N THR A 345 2.52 8.35 23.24
CA THR A 345 2.04 8.99 22.00
C THR A 345 0.70 8.45 21.50
N ALA A 346 0.26 7.31 22.07
CA ALA A 346 -1.00 6.65 21.79
C ALA A 346 -1.25 6.40 20.29
N PHE A 347 -0.23 6.00 19.52
CA PHE A 347 -0.35 5.79 18.08
C PHE A 347 -1.54 4.86 17.74
N PRO A 348 -2.41 5.22 16.77
CA PRO A 348 -3.61 4.44 16.43
C PRO A 348 -3.25 3.17 15.62
N PHE A 349 -2.60 2.21 16.28
CA PHE A 349 -2.00 1.04 15.65
C PHE A 349 -3.02 0.11 14.99
N ALA A 350 -4.13 -0.23 15.67
CA ALA A 350 -5.15 -1.10 15.08
C ALA A 350 -5.82 -0.50 13.82
N PRO A 351 -6.27 0.77 13.81
CA PRO A 351 -6.74 1.42 12.57
C PRO A 351 -5.68 1.47 11.46
N PHE A 352 -4.42 1.68 11.83
CA PHE A 352 -3.30 1.71 10.88
C PHE A 352 -3.08 0.36 10.19
N LEU A 353 -3.07 -0.75 10.94
CA LEU A 353 -2.92 -2.10 10.36
C LEU A 353 -4.03 -2.43 9.36
N ASN A 354 -5.28 -2.06 9.68
CA ASN A 354 -6.41 -2.25 8.76
C ASN A 354 -6.24 -1.46 7.46
N ALA A 355 -5.70 -0.24 7.54
CA ALA A 355 -5.43 0.57 6.36
C ALA A 355 -4.30 -0.03 5.49
N LEU A 356 -3.28 -0.66 6.10
CA LEU A 356 -2.20 -1.32 5.38
C LEU A 356 -2.69 -2.50 4.52
N LEU A 357 -3.56 -3.36 5.06
CA LEU A 357 -4.11 -4.50 4.31
C LEU A 357 -4.89 -4.06 3.07
N LEU A 358 -5.67 -2.96 3.19
CA LEU A 358 -6.41 -2.40 2.06
C LEU A 358 -5.49 -1.80 0.99
N LEU A 359 -4.35 -1.24 1.38
CA LEU A 359 -3.37 -0.66 0.45
C LEU A 359 -2.68 -1.76 -0.37
N GLU A 360 -2.32 -2.85 0.29
CA GLU A 360 -1.66 -3.99 -0.33
C GLU A 360 -2.54 -4.70 -1.37
N SER A 361 -3.84 -4.86 -1.07
CA SER A 361 -4.83 -5.39 -2.02
C SER A 361 -4.92 -4.60 -3.33
N ARG A 362 -4.53 -3.30 -3.32
CA ARG A 362 -4.64 -2.39 -4.47
C ARG A 362 -3.35 -2.23 -5.27
N CYS A 363 -2.20 -2.73 -4.79
CA CYS A 363 -0.89 -2.41 -5.36
C CYS A 363 0.05 -3.62 -5.42
N SER A 364 0.04 -4.36 -6.52
CA SER A 364 0.85 -5.58 -6.72
C SER A 364 2.37 -5.35 -6.91
N ASN A 365 2.87 -4.10 -6.98
CA ASN A 365 4.23 -3.78 -7.44
C ASN A 365 5.11 -2.99 -6.45
N ARG A 366 4.80 -2.97 -5.14
CA ARG A 366 5.50 -2.10 -4.16
C ARG A 366 6.56 -2.78 -3.28
N SER A 367 7.34 -3.72 -3.83
CA SER A 367 8.39 -4.42 -3.05
C SER A 367 9.48 -3.48 -2.49
N ALA A 368 9.78 -2.37 -3.16
CA ALA A 368 10.85 -1.45 -2.75
C ALA A 368 10.58 -0.73 -1.40
N GLY A 369 9.31 -0.48 -1.08
CA GLY A 369 8.90 0.20 0.16
C GLY A 369 8.65 -0.76 1.33
N ALA A 370 8.52 -2.07 1.06
CA ALA A 370 8.07 -3.07 2.02
C ALA A 370 8.99 -3.22 3.25
N PRO A 371 10.34 -3.24 3.13
CA PRO A 371 11.22 -3.42 4.29
C PRO A 371 11.08 -2.30 5.34
N TRP A 372 10.94 -1.06 4.87
CA TRP A 372 10.79 0.12 5.73
C TRP A 372 9.46 0.07 6.50
N LEU A 373 8.36 -0.19 5.79
CA LEU A 373 7.05 -0.34 6.40
C LEU A 373 7.01 -1.52 7.37
N PHE A 374 7.65 -2.64 7.04
CA PHE A 374 7.71 -3.81 7.90
C PHE A 374 8.45 -3.51 9.20
N TYR A 375 9.61 -2.85 9.13
CA TYR A 375 10.35 -2.41 10.30
C TYR A 375 9.50 -1.48 11.19
N PHE A 376 8.78 -0.53 10.60
CA PHE A 376 7.89 0.35 11.33
C PHE A 376 6.79 -0.42 12.07
N VAL A 377 6.12 -1.36 11.38
CA VAL A 377 5.06 -2.20 11.97
C VAL A 377 5.59 -3.05 13.12
N LEU A 378 6.77 -3.64 12.99
CA LEU A 378 7.39 -4.42 14.07
C LEU A 378 7.74 -3.53 15.26
N THR A 379 8.35 -2.37 15.02
CA THR A 379 8.84 -1.47 16.08
C THR A 379 7.70 -0.85 16.87
N VAL A 380 6.70 -0.28 16.20
CA VAL A 380 5.51 0.27 16.87
C VAL A 380 4.67 -0.85 17.47
N GLY A 381 4.62 -2.00 16.80
CA GLY A 381 3.89 -3.18 17.26
C GLY A 381 4.32 -3.64 18.65
N GLU A 382 5.63 -3.72 18.94
CA GLU A 382 6.18 -4.19 20.22
C GLU A 382 5.37 -3.68 21.42
N ASN A 383 5.10 -2.38 21.51
CA ASN A 383 4.38 -1.78 22.64
C ASN A 383 2.84 -1.84 22.55
N HIS A 384 2.27 -2.14 21.39
CA HIS A 384 0.82 -2.13 21.15
C HIS A 384 0.21 -3.54 21.05
N LEU A 385 1.00 -4.60 20.94
CA LEU A 385 0.48 -5.98 20.81
C LEU A 385 -0.45 -6.40 21.95
N GLY A 386 -0.19 -5.93 23.18
CA GLY A 386 -1.02 -6.26 24.35
C GLY A 386 -2.40 -5.59 24.37
N THR A 387 -2.62 -4.54 23.57
CA THR A 387 -3.89 -3.79 23.54
C THR A 387 -4.80 -4.20 22.37
N LEU A 388 -4.30 -5.02 21.44
CA LEU A 388 -5.06 -5.48 20.29
C LEU A 388 -6.14 -6.49 20.68
N SER A 389 -7.30 -6.40 20.00
CA SER A 389 -8.32 -7.45 20.03
C SER A 389 -7.86 -8.70 19.26
N GLU A 390 -8.60 -9.80 19.36
CA GLU A 390 -8.30 -11.02 18.61
C GLU A 390 -8.30 -10.78 17.09
N GLU A 391 -9.29 -10.04 16.59
CA GLU A 391 -9.36 -9.60 15.20
C GLU A 391 -8.15 -8.73 14.82
N GLY A 392 -7.75 -7.82 15.71
CA GLY A 392 -6.57 -6.96 15.51
C GLY A 392 -5.26 -7.76 15.43
N LEU A 393 -5.12 -8.80 16.24
CA LEU A 393 -3.97 -9.71 16.20
C LEU A 393 -3.95 -10.58 14.93
N LEU A 394 -5.12 -11.00 14.43
CA LEU A 394 -5.22 -11.72 13.16
C LEU A 394 -4.86 -10.81 11.98
N VAL A 395 -5.33 -9.56 12.00
CA VAL A 395 -4.91 -8.52 11.04
C VAL A 395 -3.41 -8.29 11.10
N TYR A 396 -2.83 -8.20 12.30
CA TYR A 396 -1.39 -8.09 12.48
C TYR A 396 -0.63 -9.29 11.90
N LEU A 397 -1.11 -10.52 12.14
CA LEU A 397 -0.53 -11.74 11.59
C LEU A 397 -0.58 -11.75 10.05
N HIS A 398 -1.66 -11.23 9.46
CA HIS A 398 -1.76 -11.07 8.01
C HIS A 398 -0.71 -10.08 7.49
N VAL A 399 -0.58 -8.91 8.12
CA VAL A 399 0.44 -7.90 7.76
C VAL A 399 1.84 -8.51 7.85
N LEU A 400 2.14 -9.26 8.92
CA LEU A 400 3.43 -9.94 9.06
C LEU A 400 3.71 -10.91 7.91
N GLN A 401 2.73 -11.75 7.57
CA GLN A 401 2.86 -12.71 6.47
C GLN A 401 3.17 -12.00 5.15
N THR A 402 2.43 -10.94 4.81
CA THR A 402 2.59 -10.33 3.49
C THR A 402 3.88 -9.54 3.37
N PHE A 403 4.22 -8.71 4.36
CA PHE A 403 5.44 -7.90 4.32
C PHE A 403 6.71 -8.76 4.44
N LEU A 404 6.69 -9.83 5.24
CA LEU A 404 7.83 -10.75 5.33
C LEU A 404 8.14 -11.41 3.98
N SER A 405 7.13 -11.81 3.22
CA SER A 405 7.32 -12.39 1.88
C SER A 405 7.92 -11.42 0.85
N GLN A 406 7.78 -10.10 1.09
CA GLN A 406 8.28 -9.04 0.22
C GLN A 406 9.69 -8.56 0.58
N LEU A 407 10.26 -9.03 1.69
CA LEU A 407 11.64 -8.67 2.06
C LEU A 407 12.63 -9.26 1.06
N PRO A 408 13.73 -8.52 0.74
CA PRO A 408 14.83 -9.09 -0.01
C PRO A 408 15.33 -10.37 0.67
N ALA A 409 15.60 -11.41 -0.13
CA ALA A 409 16.23 -12.61 0.39
C ALA A 409 17.58 -12.21 1.00
N SER A 410 17.86 -12.70 2.21
CA SER A 410 19.14 -12.43 2.88
C SER A 410 20.27 -12.99 2.00
N PRO A 411 21.31 -12.20 1.67
CA PRO A 411 22.48 -12.68 0.95
C PRO A 411 23.37 -13.49 1.90
N ALA A 412 22.88 -14.62 2.42
CA ALA A 412 23.71 -15.55 3.18
C ALA A 412 24.21 -16.65 2.24
N ILE A 413 25.46 -16.48 1.80
CA ILE A 413 26.39 -17.49 1.28
C ILE A 413 25.96 -18.08 -0.07
N THR A 414 26.34 -17.40 -1.15
CA THR A 414 26.73 -18.05 -2.40
C THR A 414 28.18 -18.50 -2.27
N SER A 415 28.43 -19.51 -1.44
CA SER A 415 29.56 -20.40 -1.67
C SER A 415 28.98 -21.70 -2.22
N SER A 416 29.39 -22.00 -3.44
CA SER A 416 29.31 -23.32 -4.03
C SER A 416 29.97 -24.32 -3.10
N TYR A 417 29.19 -25.06 -2.32
CA TYR A 417 29.62 -26.37 -1.83
C TYR A 417 29.47 -27.37 -2.98
N ASP A 418 30.38 -27.26 -3.93
CA ASP A 418 30.81 -28.37 -4.77
C ASP A 418 32.33 -28.32 -4.81
N THR A 419 32.95 -29.48 -4.57
CA THR A 419 34.38 -29.79 -4.47
C THR A 419 35.10 -29.48 -3.15
N SER A 420 35.52 -30.57 -2.53
CA SER A 420 36.54 -30.72 -1.50
C SER A 420 37.78 -29.87 -1.76
N SER A 421 38.13 -28.98 -0.85
CA SER A 421 39.51 -28.58 -0.62
C SER A 421 39.65 -28.13 0.82
N ASP A 422 40.51 -28.83 1.54
CA ASP A 422 40.90 -28.60 2.92
C ASP A 422 41.91 -27.44 2.94
N SER A 423 41.51 -26.31 3.53
CA SER A 423 42.44 -25.24 3.92
C SER A 423 41.78 -24.41 5.01
N GLU A 424 42.20 -24.65 6.24
CA GLU A 424 41.95 -23.76 7.38
C GLU A 424 42.74 -22.46 7.17
N ASP A 425 42.03 -21.35 6.97
CA ASP A 425 42.54 -20.02 7.26
C ASP A 425 41.39 -19.19 7.83
N GLU A 426 41.48 -18.94 9.14
CA GLU A 426 40.60 -18.00 9.84
C GLU A 426 41.04 -16.58 9.51
N SER A 427 40.21 -15.88 8.74
CA SER A 427 40.28 -14.42 8.60
C SER A 427 38.93 -13.83 8.99
N GLU A 428 38.80 -13.47 10.27
CA GLU A 428 37.77 -12.54 10.75
C GLU A 428 38.08 -11.13 10.22
N GLU A 429 37.63 -10.81 9.01
CA GLU A 429 37.41 -9.42 8.62
C GLU A 429 35.94 -9.07 8.90
N ALA A 430 35.73 -8.35 10.01
CA ALA A 430 34.47 -7.70 10.30
C ALA A 430 34.18 -6.67 9.19
N ASP A 431 33.30 -7.04 8.26
CA ASP A 431 32.71 -6.13 7.27
C ASP A 431 32.06 -4.95 8.00
N GLN A 432 32.77 -3.81 8.04
CA GLN A 432 32.16 -2.55 8.42
C GLN A 432 31.09 -2.20 7.37
N PRO A 433 29.86 -1.86 7.77
CA PRO A 433 28.86 -1.39 6.83
C PRO A 433 29.37 -0.07 6.23
N THR A 434 29.72 -0.11 4.94
CA THR A 434 30.00 1.09 4.15
C THR A 434 28.83 2.05 4.32
N THR A 435 29.07 3.18 4.98
CA THR A 435 28.08 4.24 5.12
C THR A 435 27.70 4.72 3.72
N PRO A 436 26.42 4.62 3.32
CA PRO A 436 26.00 5.15 2.03
C PRO A 436 26.17 6.67 2.02
N GLU A 437 26.66 7.20 0.89
CA GLU A 437 27.04 8.61 0.66
C GLU A 437 25.92 9.65 0.91
N ASP A 438 24.72 9.23 1.33
CA ASP A 438 23.49 10.04 1.40
C ASP A 438 22.81 10.05 2.79
N GLY A 439 23.44 9.48 3.83
CA GLY A 439 22.91 9.45 5.21
C GLY A 439 21.62 8.64 5.40
N ARG A 440 21.27 7.79 4.41
CA ARG A 440 20.09 6.91 4.41
C ARG A 440 20.50 5.49 4.75
N LEU A 441 19.67 4.75 5.47
CA LEU A 441 19.99 3.38 5.83
C LEU A 441 19.94 2.45 4.61
N SER A 442 20.69 1.34 4.66
CA SER A 442 20.65 0.28 3.64
C SER A 442 19.43 -0.62 3.83
N THR A 443 18.85 -1.09 2.72
CA THR A 443 17.75 -2.05 2.73
C THR A 443 18.15 -3.38 3.38
N GLN A 444 19.42 -3.80 3.23
CA GLN A 444 19.92 -5.03 3.86
C GLN A 444 19.94 -4.91 5.38
N TYR A 445 20.48 -3.79 5.89
CA TYR A 445 20.50 -3.50 7.33
C TYR A 445 19.09 -3.51 7.93
N ILE A 446 18.13 -2.83 7.31
CA ILE A 446 16.74 -2.85 7.80
C ILE A 446 16.12 -4.25 7.74
N THR A 447 16.43 -5.04 6.70
CA THR A 447 15.94 -6.43 6.61
C THR A 447 16.44 -7.28 7.76
N GLU A 448 17.71 -7.14 8.15
CA GLU A 448 18.28 -7.83 9.31
C GLU A 448 17.64 -7.36 10.62
N GLU A 449 17.43 -6.06 10.78
CA GLU A 449 16.75 -5.51 11.96
C GLU A 449 15.30 -5.99 12.06
N CYS A 450 14.58 -6.12 10.93
CA CYS A 450 13.25 -6.74 10.91
C CYS A 450 13.29 -8.18 11.42
N LEU A 451 14.25 -9.00 10.98
CA LEU A 451 14.37 -10.39 11.41
C LEU A 451 14.73 -10.50 12.90
N LYS A 452 15.63 -9.62 13.40
CA LYS A 452 15.95 -9.54 14.83
C LYS A 452 14.73 -9.15 15.67
N LYS A 453 13.96 -8.15 15.22
CA LYS A 453 12.72 -7.73 15.89
C LYS A 453 11.66 -8.82 15.92
N LEU A 454 11.52 -9.57 14.82
CA LEU A 454 10.59 -10.70 14.75
C LEU A 454 10.95 -11.80 15.77
N ASP A 455 12.24 -11.99 16.05
CA ASP A 455 12.75 -12.99 17.01
C ASP A 455 12.84 -12.47 18.46
N THR A 456 12.33 -11.27 18.76
CA THR A 456 12.28 -10.77 20.14
C THR A 456 11.36 -11.62 21.02
N LYS A 457 11.63 -11.66 22.33
CA LYS A 457 10.84 -12.43 23.31
C LYS A 457 9.37 -12.00 23.31
N GLN A 458 9.11 -10.69 23.27
CA GLN A 458 7.75 -10.14 23.30
C GLN A 458 6.97 -10.51 22.05
N GLN A 459 7.56 -10.31 20.88
CA GLN A 459 6.98 -10.72 19.61
C GLN A 459 6.67 -12.21 19.57
N THR A 460 7.66 -13.03 19.93
CA THR A 460 7.55 -14.49 19.94
C THR A 460 6.45 -14.95 20.88
N ASN A 461 6.39 -14.42 22.10
CA ASN A 461 5.35 -14.78 23.06
C ASN A 461 3.95 -14.41 22.58
N THR A 462 3.77 -13.24 21.95
CA THR A 462 2.48 -12.85 21.37
C THR A 462 2.04 -13.82 20.28
N LEU A 463 2.95 -14.18 19.36
CA LEU A 463 2.69 -15.11 18.27
C LEU A 463 2.38 -16.53 18.79
N LEU A 464 3.11 -16.99 19.81
CA LEU A 464 2.85 -18.28 20.45
C LEU A 464 1.50 -18.29 21.16
N ASN A 465 1.14 -17.22 21.87
CA ASN A 465 -0.14 -17.09 22.55
C ASN A 465 -1.34 -17.18 21.60
N LEU A 466 -1.21 -16.75 20.34
CA LEU A 466 -2.25 -16.92 19.34
C LEU A 466 -2.50 -18.39 18.98
N VAL A 467 -1.44 -19.18 18.95
CA VAL A 467 -1.47 -20.61 18.59
C VAL A 467 -1.89 -21.49 19.77
N TRP A 468 -1.55 -21.07 21.00
CA TRP A 468 -1.84 -21.85 22.20
C TRP A 468 -3.29 -21.78 22.68
N ARG A 469 -4.07 -20.80 22.21
CA ARG A 469 -5.48 -20.64 22.56
C ARG A 469 -6.33 -21.80 22.06
N ASP A 470 -7.30 -22.20 22.88
CA ASP A 470 -8.25 -23.26 22.51
C ASP A 470 -9.20 -22.87 21.36
N SER A 471 -9.46 -21.57 21.21
CA SER A 471 -10.30 -20.98 20.17
C SER A 471 -9.54 -20.58 18.91
N ALA A 472 -8.27 -20.97 18.75
CA ALA A 472 -7.47 -20.57 17.60
C ALA A 472 -8.08 -21.11 16.28
N SER A 473 -8.34 -20.20 15.34
CA SER A 473 -8.91 -20.56 14.04
C SER A 473 -7.88 -21.21 13.11
N GLU A 474 -8.33 -22.00 12.13
CA GLU A 474 -7.46 -22.58 11.09
C GLU A 474 -6.65 -21.51 10.33
N GLU A 475 -7.20 -20.30 10.20
CA GLU A 475 -6.53 -19.16 9.59
C GLU A 475 -5.27 -18.76 10.36
N VAL A 476 -5.30 -18.77 11.70
CA VAL A 476 -4.10 -18.48 12.52
C VAL A 476 -2.99 -19.47 12.24
N PHE A 477 -3.30 -20.77 12.21
CA PHE A 477 -2.32 -21.83 11.95
C PHE A 477 -1.73 -21.75 10.54
N THR A 478 -2.55 -21.50 9.52
CA THR A 478 -2.09 -21.40 8.12
C THR A 478 -1.19 -20.17 7.89
N ARG A 479 -1.53 -19.03 8.48
CA ARG A 479 -0.70 -17.82 8.42
C ARG A 479 0.59 -17.98 9.21
N MET A 480 0.52 -18.55 10.42
CA MET A 480 1.71 -18.87 11.22
C MET A 480 2.64 -19.80 10.44
N ALA A 481 2.09 -20.82 9.78
CA ALA A 481 2.87 -21.74 8.98
C ALA A 481 3.54 -21.06 7.79
N SER A 482 2.85 -20.12 7.15
CA SER A 482 3.39 -19.32 6.05
C SER A 482 4.54 -18.41 6.49
N ILE A 483 4.41 -17.75 7.66
CA ILE A 483 5.47 -16.93 8.25
C ILE A 483 6.70 -17.78 8.56
N CYS A 484 6.51 -18.89 9.27
CA CYS A 484 7.60 -19.80 9.65
C CYS A 484 8.28 -20.42 8.41
N HIS A 485 7.52 -20.84 7.41
CA HIS A 485 8.06 -21.32 6.14
C HIS A 485 8.89 -20.24 5.43
N THR A 486 8.43 -18.99 5.40
CA THR A 486 9.17 -17.88 4.80
C THR A 486 10.49 -17.62 5.53
N LEU A 487 10.49 -17.64 6.87
CA LEU A 487 11.72 -17.55 7.68
C LEU A 487 12.72 -18.65 7.31
N MET A 488 12.25 -19.90 7.20
CA MET A 488 13.12 -21.05 6.94
C MET A 488 13.63 -21.13 5.50
N VAL A 489 12.80 -20.78 4.52
CA VAL A 489 13.09 -21.00 3.10
C VAL A 489 13.67 -19.75 2.43
N GLN A 490 13.06 -18.58 2.64
CA GLN A 490 13.49 -17.32 2.01
C GLN A 490 14.65 -16.69 2.78
N HIS A 491 14.57 -16.65 4.11
CA HIS A 491 15.60 -16.07 4.96
C HIS A 491 16.60 -17.10 5.52
N ARG A 492 16.47 -18.39 5.14
CA ARG A 492 17.38 -19.49 5.52
C ARG A 492 17.61 -19.63 7.04
N MET A 493 16.62 -19.25 7.83
CA MET A 493 16.71 -19.35 9.29
C MET A 493 16.53 -20.81 9.75
N MET A 494 17.42 -21.26 10.62
CA MET A 494 17.37 -22.63 11.16
C MET A 494 16.49 -22.71 12.40
N VAL A 495 15.75 -23.81 12.57
CA VAL A 495 14.84 -24.05 13.71
C VAL A 495 15.48 -23.74 15.08
N PRO A 496 16.69 -24.23 15.44
CA PRO A 496 17.26 -23.97 16.76
C PRO A 496 17.74 -22.53 16.98
N LYS A 497 17.90 -21.74 15.90
CA LYS A 497 18.41 -20.36 15.96
C LYS A 497 17.30 -19.31 16.12
N VAL A 498 16.03 -19.70 15.96
CA VAL A 498 14.87 -18.80 16.04
C VAL A 498 13.97 -19.24 17.18
N ARG A 499 13.69 -18.35 18.14
CA ARG A 499 12.89 -18.63 19.33
C ARG A 499 11.51 -19.17 18.97
N LEU A 500 10.83 -18.54 18.02
CA LEU A 500 9.51 -18.96 17.56
C LEU A 500 9.51 -20.39 17.01
N LEU A 501 10.43 -20.71 16.09
CA LEU A 501 10.51 -22.04 15.48
C LEU A 501 10.88 -23.10 16.52
N TYR A 502 11.86 -22.80 17.38
CA TYR A 502 12.27 -23.68 18.46
C TYR A 502 11.10 -23.98 19.40
N SER A 503 10.39 -22.97 19.91
CA SER A 503 9.23 -23.16 20.79
C SER A 503 8.08 -23.92 20.12
N LEU A 504 7.83 -23.70 18.83
CA LEU A 504 6.81 -24.43 18.07
C LEU A 504 7.19 -25.90 17.83
N ALA A 505 8.48 -26.22 17.70
CA ALA A 505 8.94 -27.60 17.49
C ALA A 505 8.59 -28.53 18.65
N PHE A 506 8.61 -28.01 19.88
CA PHE A 506 8.28 -28.76 21.10
C PHE A 506 6.81 -28.66 21.51
N ASN A 507 5.96 -28.05 20.67
CA ASN A 507 4.54 -27.94 20.96
C ASN A 507 3.75 -29.05 20.27
N ALA A 508 3.42 -30.10 21.03
CA ALA A 508 2.70 -31.26 20.50
C ALA A 508 1.33 -30.89 19.89
N ARG A 509 0.59 -29.97 20.51
CA ARG A 509 -0.71 -29.51 20.01
C ARG A 509 -0.57 -28.87 18.63
N PHE A 510 0.42 -28.01 18.44
CA PHE A 510 0.69 -27.33 17.17
C PHE A 510 1.04 -28.34 16.07
N LEU A 511 1.93 -29.29 16.34
CA LEU A 511 2.29 -30.35 15.40
C LEU A 511 1.08 -31.20 14.98
N ARG A 512 0.21 -31.56 15.94
CA ARG A 512 -1.03 -32.29 15.66
C ARG A 512 -2.00 -31.47 14.79
N HIS A 513 -2.15 -30.17 15.06
CA HIS A 513 -3.00 -29.30 14.23
C HIS A 513 -2.45 -29.11 12.82
N LEU A 514 -1.12 -28.93 12.66
CA LEU A 514 -0.50 -28.87 11.34
C LEU A 514 -0.78 -30.16 10.55
N TRP A 515 -0.60 -31.32 11.17
CA TRP A 515 -0.87 -32.60 10.53
C TRP A 515 -2.35 -32.77 10.15
N PHE A 516 -3.25 -32.34 11.03
CA PHE A 516 -4.69 -32.32 10.76
C PHE A 516 -5.00 -31.45 9.53
N LEU A 517 -4.48 -30.23 9.45
CA LEU A 517 -4.68 -29.32 8.31
C LEU A 517 -4.14 -29.92 6.99
N ILE A 518 -2.95 -30.54 7.02
CA ILE A 518 -2.38 -31.22 5.84
C ILE A 518 -3.30 -32.35 5.36
N SER A 519 -3.88 -33.10 6.31
CA SER A 519 -4.73 -34.25 6.02
C SER A 519 -6.16 -33.88 5.61
N SER A 520 -6.68 -32.75 6.10
CA SER A 520 -8.04 -32.28 5.85
C SER A 520 -8.18 -31.39 4.61
N MET A 521 -7.08 -30.82 4.11
CA MET A 521 -7.10 -29.97 2.93
C MET A 521 -7.58 -30.72 1.68
N THR A 522 -8.56 -30.13 0.99
CA THR A 522 -9.14 -30.65 -0.26
C THR A 522 -9.08 -29.61 -1.37
N THR A 523 -9.11 -30.08 -2.62
CA THR A 523 -9.27 -29.27 -3.82
C THR A 523 -10.47 -29.75 -4.64
N GLN A 524 -11.08 -28.85 -5.42
CA GLN A 524 -12.18 -29.19 -6.33
C GLN A 524 -11.61 -29.53 -7.71
N MET A 525 -11.86 -30.75 -8.17
CA MET A 525 -11.49 -31.18 -9.51
C MET A 525 -12.41 -30.54 -10.56
N ILE A 526 -11.98 -30.54 -11.83
CA ILE A 526 -12.77 -30.06 -12.98
C ILE A 526 -14.13 -30.79 -13.08
N THR A 527 -14.18 -32.04 -12.62
CA THR A 527 -15.37 -32.88 -12.53
C THR A 527 -16.33 -32.49 -11.40
N GLY A 528 -16.00 -31.47 -10.60
CA GLY A 528 -16.78 -31.01 -9.44
C GLY A 528 -16.61 -31.86 -8.18
N SER A 529 -15.81 -32.91 -8.21
CA SER A 529 -15.51 -33.76 -7.04
C SER A 529 -14.42 -33.16 -6.16
N THR A 530 -14.58 -33.27 -4.84
CA THR A 530 -13.56 -32.84 -3.85
C THR A 530 -12.59 -33.98 -3.58
N VAL A 531 -11.28 -33.72 -3.72
CA VAL A 531 -10.23 -34.72 -3.47
C VAL A 531 -9.23 -34.17 -2.44
N PRO A 532 -8.77 -34.97 -1.47
CA PRO A 532 -7.71 -34.55 -0.54
C PRO A 532 -6.42 -34.20 -1.27
N LEU A 533 -5.81 -33.06 -0.94
CA LEU A 533 -4.56 -32.60 -1.58
C LEU A 533 -3.40 -33.58 -1.34
N LEU A 534 -3.36 -34.24 -0.18
CA LEU A 534 -2.35 -35.26 0.11
C LEU A 534 -2.42 -36.44 -0.88
N GLN A 535 -3.61 -36.81 -1.34
CA GLN A 535 -3.81 -37.86 -2.35
C GLN A 535 -3.40 -37.39 -3.76
N VAL A 536 -3.60 -36.10 -4.06
CA VAL A 536 -3.11 -35.48 -5.31
C VAL A 536 -1.58 -35.49 -5.32
N ILE A 537 -0.96 -35.12 -4.19
CA ILE A 537 0.49 -35.16 -4.00
C ILE A 537 1.02 -36.58 -4.16
N SER A 538 0.47 -37.58 -3.45
CA SER A 538 1.00 -38.95 -3.49
C SER A 538 0.95 -39.60 -4.88
N ARG A 539 -0.04 -39.22 -5.70
CA ARG A 539 -0.13 -39.65 -7.10
C ARG A 539 0.80 -38.89 -8.05
N GLY A 540 1.43 -37.82 -7.58
CA GLY A 540 2.26 -36.95 -8.41
C GLY A 540 1.48 -36.21 -9.49
N SER A 541 0.20 -35.89 -9.22
CA SER A 541 -0.65 -35.17 -10.17
C SER A 541 -0.43 -33.65 -10.08
N PRO A 542 -0.35 -32.92 -11.20
CA PRO A 542 -0.19 -31.47 -11.18
C PRO A 542 -1.39 -30.81 -10.48
N MET A 543 -1.13 -29.73 -9.73
CA MET A 543 -2.14 -28.97 -9.00
C MET A 543 -2.05 -27.47 -9.29
N SER A 544 -3.05 -26.71 -8.87
CA SER A 544 -3.06 -25.25 -9.02
C SER A 544 -1.99 -24.58 -8.13
N PHE A 545 -1.52 -23.40 -8.53
CA PHE A 545 -0.59 -22.59 -7.73
C PHE A 545 -1.19 -22.15 -6.39
N GLU A 546 -2.51 -21.98 -6.33
CA GLU A 546 -3.21 -21.64 -5.10
C GLU A 546 -3.14 -22.79 -4.10
N ASP A 547 -3.43 -24.02 -4.56
CA ASP A 547 -3.34 -25.21 -3.71
C ASP A 547 -1.91 -25.50 -3.28
N SER A 548 -0.93 -25.37 -4.18
CA SER A 548 0.49 -25.55 -3.83
C SER A 548 0.97 -24.49 -2.83
N SER A 549 0.49 -23.25 -2.96
CA SER A 549 0.77 -22.15 -2.02
C SER A 549 0.17 -22.37 -0.64
N ARG A 550 -0.93 -23.12 -0.54
CA ARG A 550 -1.57 -23.46 0.74
C ARG A 550 -0.91 -24.64 1.45
N ILE A 551 -0.65 -25.74 0.73
CA ILE A 551 -0.19 -27.00 1.36
C ILE A 551 1.32 -27.04 1.63
N ILE A 552 2.15 -26.48 0.74
CA ILE A 552 3.61 -26.57 0.86
C ILE A 552 4.13 -25.94 2.17
N PRO A 553 3.72 -24.73 2.59
CA PRO A 553 4.20 -24.13 3.83
C PRO A 553 3.87 -24.97 5.08
N LEU A 554 2.66 -25.52 5.15
CA LEU A 554 2.23 -26.39 6.24
C LEU A 554 3.06 -27.67 6.28
N PHE A 555 3.20 -28.33 5.13
CA PHE A 555 3.87 -29.62 5.04
C PHE A 555 5.37 -29.48 5.32
N TYR A 556 6.01 -28.47 4.75
CA TYR A 556 7.40 -28.14 5.00
C TYR A 556 7.66 -27.85 6.49
N LEU A 557 6.82 -27.01 7.10
CA LEU A 557 6.96 -26.64 8.50
C LEU A 557 6.78 -27.86 9.41
N PHE A 558 5.70 -28.62 9.22
CA PHE A 558 5.44 -29.84 9.97
C PHE A 558 6.64 -30.78 9.92
N SER A 559 7.13 -31.09 8.71
CA SER A 559 8.24 -32.03 8.56
C SER A 559 9.54 -31.51 9.16
N SER A 560 9.79 -30.20 9.11
CA SER A 560 11.00 -29.59 9.68
C SER A 560 10.96 -29.59 11.22
N LEU A 561 9.85 -29.14 11.79
CA LEU A 561 9.67 -29.05 13.25
C LEU A 561 9.65 -30.43 13.89
N PHE A 562 8.92 -31.39 13.29
CA PHE A 562 8.85 -32.75 13.82
C PHE A 562 10.19 -33.48 13.67
N SER A 563 10.93 -33.26 12.59
CA SER A 563 12.32 -33.76 12.50
C SER A 563 13.17 -33.22 13.64
N HIS A 564 13.06 -31.92 13.95
CA HIS A 564 13.82 -31.30 15.03
C HIS A 564 13.43 -31.86 16.41
N SER A 565 12.14 -32.02 16.70
CA SER A 565 11.68 -32.59 17.98
C SER A 565 12.12 -34.05 18.15
N LEU A 566 12.21 -34.83 17.08
CA LEU A 566 12.66 -36.23 17.13
C LEU A 566 14.15 -36.38 17.48
N ILE A 567 14.97 -35.32 17.34
CA ILE A 567 16.37 -35.33 17.75
C ILE A 567 16.47 -35.37 19.29
N SER A 568 15.60 -34.64 19.96
CA SER A 568 15.56 -34.54 21.43
C SER A 568 14.78 -35.64 22.15
N ILE A 569 13.91 -36.37 21.45
CA ILE A 569 13.12 -37.45 22.04
C ILE A 569 13.96 -38.74 22.10
N HIS A 570 14.09 -39.32 23.29
CA HIS A 570 14.77 -40.61 23.48
C HIS A 570 13.88 -41.80 23.08
N ASP A 571 14.47 -42.98 22.87
CA ASP A 571 13.70 -44.16 22.43
C ASP A 571 12.59 -44.52 23.44
N ASN A 572 12.85 -44.50 24.75
CA ASN A 572 11.84 -44.82 25.77
C ASN A 572 10.61 -43.90 25.70
N GLU A 573 10.84 -42.59 25.52
CA GLU A 573 9.77 -41.59 25.36
C GLU A 573 9.03 -41.73 24.04
N PHE A 574 9.75 -42.10 22.97
CA PHE A 574 9.17 -42.35 21.65
C PHE A 574 8.22 -43.55 21.65
N PHE A 575 8.59 -44.65 22.31
CA PHE A 575 7.76 -45.86 22.38
C PHE A 575 6.72 -45.82 23.51
N GLY A 576 6.79 -44.82 24.40
CA GLY A 576 5.85 -44.67 25.51
C GLY A 576 6.04 -45.71 26.61
N ASP A 577 7.28 -46.20 26.80
CA ASP A 577 7.57 -47.14 27.88
C ASP A 577 7.38 -46.42 29.24
N PRO A 578 6.66 -47.02 30.21
CA PRO A 578 6.39 -46.37 31.48
C PRO A 578 7.69 -46.20 32.26
N ILE A 579 8.13 -44.95 32.43
CA ILE A 579 9.16 -44.61 33.40
C ILE A 579 8.48 -44.70 34.77
N GLU A 580 8.94 -45.62 35.63
CA GLU A 580 8.40 -45.82 36.97
C GLU A 580 8.34 -44.48 37.74
N GLY A 581 7.11 -44.05 38.09
CA GLY A 581 6.90 -43.01 39.11
C GLY A 581 6.49 -41.60 38.67
N GLN A 582 6.39 -41.26 37.37
CA GLN A 582 5.88 -39.94 36.96
C GLN A 582 4.89 -40.00 35.78
N ARG A 583 3.69 -39.45 35.97
CA ARG A 583 2.80 -39.02 34.88
C ARG A 583 3.43 -37.79 34.21
N GLN A 584 4.46 -37.99 33.39
CA GLN A 584 4.98 -36.92 32.55
C GLN A 584 4.03 -36.71 31.35
N SER A 585 3.75 -35.44 31.04
CA SER A 585 3.18 -35.06 29.75
C SER A 585 4.12 -35.54 28.66
N SER A 586 3.70 -36.53 27.86
CA SER A 586 4.55 -37.09 26.81
C SER A 586 5.04 -35.98 25.87
N MET A 587 6.36 -35.86 25.71
CA MET A 587 6.98 -34.99 24.70
C MET A 587 6.68 -35.48 23.27
N MET A 588 6.21 -36.72 23.13
CA MET A 588 5.85 -37.33 21.86
C MET A 588 4.46 -36.86 21.38
N PRO A 589 4.35 -36.17 20.23
CA PRO A 589 3.08 -35.59 19.77
C PRO A 589 2.08 -36.59 19.19
N PHE A 590 2.51 -37.79 18.80
CA PHE A 590 1.68 -38.79 18.11
C PHE A 590 1.83 -40.17 18.76
N THR A 591 0.75 -40.95 18.77
CA THR A 591 0.81 -42.36 19.18
C THR A 591 1.52 -43.21 18.13
N LEU A 592 1.96 -44.42 18.48
CA LEU A 592 2.59 -45.34 17.51
C LEU A 592 1.65 -45.66 16.33
N GLU A 593 0.35 -45.84 16.58
CA GLU A 593 -0.65 -46.08 15.52
C GLU A 593 -0.76 -44.89 14.56
N GLU A 594 -0.81 -43.67 15.11
CA GLU A 594 -0.82 -42.45 14.32
C GLU A 594 0.47 -42.30 13.51
N LEU A 595 1.63 -42.65 14.07
CA LEU A 595 2.90 -42.64 13.36
C LEU A 595 2.95 -43.63 12.22
N VAL A 596 2.33 -44.81 12.33
CA VAL A 596 2.22 -45.75 11.21
C VAL A 596 1.46 -45.08 10.05
N MET A 597 0.30 -44.49 10.33
CA MET A 597 -0.48 -43.82 9.29
C MET A 597 0.26 -42.61 8.69
N LEU A 598 0.87 -41.80 9.54
CA LEU A 598 1.64 -40.61 9.16
C LEU A 598 2.85 -40.98 8.31
N SER A 599 3.66 -41.95 8.73
CA SER A 599 4.85 -42.38 7.99
C SER A 599 4.51 -42.99 6.63
N ARG A 600 3.38 -43.70 6.50
CA ARG A 600 2.87 -44.16 5.19
C ARG A 600 2.54 -42.98 4.28
N CYS A 601 1.79 -42.00 4.79
CA CYS A 601 1.45 -40.79 4.05
C CYS A 601 2.70 -39.99 3.62
N LEU A 602 3.69 -39.84 4.50
CA LEU A 602 4.95 -39.15 4.17
C LEU A 602 5.74 -39.88 3.07
N ARG A 603 5.84 -41.22 3.18
CA ARG A 603 6.50 -42.07 2.18
C ARG A 603 5.84 -41.92 0.82
N ASP A 604 4.52 -42.04 0.76
CA ASP A 604 3.76 -41.95 -0.49
C ASP A 604 3.82 -40.53 -1.08
N ALA A 605 3.77 -39.50 -0.23
CA ALA A 605 3.98 -38.12 -0.63
C ALA A 605 5.38 -37.90 -1.22
N CYS A 606 6.45 -38.47 -0.64
CA CYS A 606 7.80 -38.38 -1.20
C CYS A 606 7.86 -38.87 -2.65
N LEU A 607 7.25 -40.03 -2.94
CA LEU A 607 7.23 -40.61 -4.29
C LEU A 607 6.48 -39.73 -5.28
N GLY A 608 5.33 -39.20 -4.87
CA GLY A 608 4.56 -38.29 -5.70
C GLY A 608 5.23 -36.93 -5.91
N ILE A 609 5.95 -36.39 -4.91
CA ILE A 609 6.71 -35.14 -5.04
C ILE A 609 7.86 -35.30 -6.04
N ILE A 610 8.50 -36.47 -6.15
CA ILE A 610 9.51 -36.71 -7.20
C ILE A 610 8.91 -36.47 -8.59
N LYS A 611 7.68 -36.97 -8.84
CA LYS A 611 6.97 -36.77 -10.09
C LYS A 611 6.59 -35.29 -10.32
N LEU A 612 6.27 -34.54 -9.26
CA LEU A 612 5.96 -33.11 -9.32
C LEU A 612 7.20 -32.22 -9.50
N ALA A 613 8.33 -32.59 -8.89
CA ALA A 613 9.60 -31.89 -8.98
C ALA A 613 10.36 -32.18 -10.29
N TYR A 614 10.12 -33.33 -10.90
CA TYR A 614 10.76 -33.76 -12.15
C TYR A 614 9.74 -34.28 -13.17
N PRO A 615 8.84 -33.40 -13.67
CA PRO A 615 7.82 -33.78 -14.65
C PRO A 615 8.41 -34.25 -15.99
N GLU A 616 9.69 -33.98 -16.25
CA GLU A 616 10.44 -34.36 -17.45
C GLU A 616 10.63 -35.87 -17.64
N THR A 617 10.26 -36.70 -16.65
CA THR A 617 10.37 -38.17 -16.71
C THR A 617 9.24 -38.87 -17.49
N LYS A 618 8.29 -38.11 -18.06
CA LYS A 618 7.29 -38.61 -19.04
C LYS A 618 7.46 -37.92 -20.40
N PRO A 619 8.22 -38.50 -21.35
CA PRO A 619 8.52 -37.87 -22.64
C PRO A 619 7.30 -37.70 -23.56
N GLU A 620 6.27 -38.53 -23.42
CA GLU A 620 5.19 -38.69 -24.41
C GLU A 620 4.21 -37.50 -24.48
N ILE A 621 4.03 -36.73 -23.40
CA ILE A 621 3.00 -35.67 -23.34
C ILE A 621 3.57 -34.31 -23.80
N ARG A 622 4.90 -34.16 -23.82
CA ARG A 622 5.56 -32.86 -23.95
C ARG A 622 5.67 -32.36 -25.40
N GLU A 623 5.85 -33.24 -26.38
CA GLU A 623 5.91 -32.83 -27.79
C GLU A 623 4.55 -32.35 -28.30
N GLU A 624 3.47 -33.04 -27.97
CA GLU A 624 2.13 -32.69 -28.43
C GLU A 624 1.60 -31.42 -27.73
N TYR A 625 1.82 -31.26 -26.42
CA TYR A 625 1.42 -30.04 -25.70
C TYR A 625 2.24 -28.81 -26.14
N SER A 626 3.56 -28.97 -26.31
CA SER A 626 4.42 -27.87 -26.77
C SER A 626 4.19 -27.52 -28.25
N ALA A 627 3.84 -28.49 -29.09
CA ALA A 627 3.42 -28.27 -30.48
C ALA A 627 2.04 -27.58 -30.56
N ALA A 628 1.07 -27.98 -29.74
CA ALA A 628 -0.24 -27.35 -29.67
C ALA A 628 -0.17 -25.89 -29.21
N PHE A 629 0.67 -25.55 -28.23
CA PHE A 629 0.85 -24.16 -27.79
C PHE A 629 1.61 -23.29 -28.80
N ARG A 630 2.60 -23.85 -29.52
CA ARG A 630 3.26 -23.15 -30.64
C ARG A 630 2.29 -22.87 -31.79
N SER A 631 1.32 -23.75 -32.03
CA SER A 631 0.33 -23.60 -33.10
C SER A 631 -0.67 -22.44 -32.90
N ILE A 632 -0.80 -21.92 -31.67
CA ILE A 632 -1.69 -20.80 -31.31
C ILE A 632 -0.95 -19.45 -31.31
N GLY A 633 0.36 -19.43 -31.62
CA GLY A 633 1.14 -18.18 -31.69
C GLY A 633 1.43 -17.53 -30.33
N ALA A 634 1.28 -18.28 -29.23
CA ALA A 634 1.67 -17.82 -27.91
C ALA A 634 3.20 -17.82 -27.80
N THR A 635 3.82 -16.64 -27.89
CA THR A 635 5.22 -16.45 -27.48
C THR A 635 5.33 -16.94 -26.03
N THR A 636 6.13 -17.98 -25.77
CA THR A 636 6.43 -18.46 -24.43
C THR A 636 6.97 -17.30 -23.59
N SER A 637 6.09 -16.66 -22.80
CA SER A 637 6.46 -15.56 -21.92
C SER A 637 7.50 -16.08 -20.93
N SER A 638 8.66 -15.44 -20.85
CA SER A 638 9.71 -15.69 -19.85
C SER A 638 9.15 -15.87 -18.43
N GLU A 639 8.02 -15.23 -18.13
CA GLU A 639 7.32 -15.29 -16.84
C GLU A 639 6.75 -16.69 -16.53
N MET A 640 6.21 -17.39 -17.53
CA MET A 640 5.66 -18.75 -17.34
C MET A 640 6.79 -19.73 -17.00
N GLN A 641 7.92 -19.62 -17.69
CA GLN A 641 9.09 -20.47 -17.44
C GLN A 641 9.68 -20.22 -16.04
N GLN A 642 9.76 -18.95 -15.62
CA GLN A 642 10.17 -18.59 -14.26
C GLN A 642 9.19 -19.12 -13.20
N CYS A 643 7.89 -19.12 -13.49
CA CYS A 643 6.87 -19.65 -12.59
C CYS A 643 7.02 -21.17 -12.37
N ILE A 644 7.21 -21.92 -13.46
CA ILE A 644 7.45 -23.38 -13.42
C ILE A 644 8.74 -23.68 -12.63
N GLN A 645 9.83 -22.97 -12.90
CA GLN A 645 11.09 -23.15 -12.16
C GLN A 645 10.94 -22.84 -10.67
N ARG A 646 10.17 -21.81 -10.32
CA ARG A 646 9.90 -21.44 -8.92
C ARG A 646 9.13 -22.53 -8.20
N GLU A 647 8.07 -23.08 -8.81
CA GLU A 647 7.33 -24.22 -8.25
C GLU A 647 8.22 -25.46 -8.11
N GLN A 648 9.00 -25.77 -9.14
CA GLN A 648 9.92 -26.91 -9.11
C GLN A 648 10.86 -26.82 -7.90
N LYS A 649 11.46 -25.64 -7.68
CA LYS A 649 12.33 -25.40 -6.53
C LYS A 649 11.62 -25.61 -5.19
N ARG A 650 10.35 -25.19 -5.07
CA ARG A 650 9.53 -25.41 -3.86
C ARG A 650 9.30 -26.90 -3.59
N TRP A 651 8.95 -27.67 -4.62
CA TRP A 651 8.77 -29.12 -4.50
C TRP A 651 10.06 -29.85 -4.13
N VAL A 652 11.20 -29.47 -4.72
CA VAL A 652 12.52 -30.02 -4.38
C VAL A 652 12.88 -29.73 -2.91
N GLN A 653 12.62 -28.52 -2.43
CA GLN A 653 12.84 -28.15 -1.03
C GLN A 653 11.96 -28.97 -0.09
N LEU A 654 10.67 -29.13 -0.41
CA LEU A 654 9.75 -29.96 0.37
C LEU A 654 10.19 -31.43 0.41
N PHE A 655 10.60 -31.98 -0.75
CA PHE A 655 11.10 -33.35 -0.84
C PHE A 655 12.27 -33.61 0.11
N LYS A 656 13.25 -32.69 0.17
CA LYS A 656 14.42 -32.83 1.05
C LYS A 656 14.01 -32.96 2.52
N VAL A 657 13.09 -32.11 2.98
CA VAL A 657 12.64 -32.09 4.38
C VAL A 657 11.80 -33.32 4.73
N ILE A 658 10.83 -33.70 3.88
CA ILE A 658 10.01 -34.89 4.13
C ILE A 658 10.88 -36.16 4.12
N THR A 659 11.82 -36.26 3.17
CA THR A 659 12.74 -37.40 3.10
C THR A 659 13.59 -37.52 4.36
N ASN A 660 14.04 -36.40 4.93
CA ASN A 660 14.76 -36.41 6.21
C ASN A 660 13.88 -36.98 7.34
N LEU A 661 12.64 -36.51 7.45
CA LEU A 661 11.71 -37.01 8.46
C LEU A 661 11.42 -38.51 8.30
N VAL A 662 11.18 -38.97 7.07
CA VAL A 662 10.96 -40.39 6.75
C VAL A 662 12.19 -41.23 7.14
N LYS A 663 13.40 -40.75 6.87
CA LYS A 663 14.65 -41.43 7.27
C LYS A 663 14.75 -41.54 8.79
N MET A 664 14.43 -40.49 9.54
CA MET A 664 14.45 -40.51 11.01
C MET A 664 13.44 -41.50 11.59
N LEU A 665 12.21 -41.53 11.06
CA LEU A 665 11.17 -42.46 11.49
C LEU A 665 11.55 -43.92 11.14
N LYS A 666 12.08 -44.16 9.93
CA LYS A 666 12.58 -45.48 9.53
C LYS A 666 13.73 -45.94 10.42
N SER A 667 14.65 -45.04 10.78
CA SER A 667 15.74 -45.34 11.71
C SER A 667 15.24 -45.78 13.10
N ARG A 668 14.18 -45.13 13.63
CA ARG A 668 13.52 -45.56 14.88
C ARG A 668 12.84 -46.93 14.72
N ASP A 669 12.13 -47.15 13.61
CA ASP A 669 11.47 -48.43 13.33
C ASP A 669 12.48 -49.58 13.23
N THR A 670 13.64 -49.36 12.59
CA THR A 670 14.71 -50.37 12.54
C THR A 670 15.33 -50.71 13.89
N ARG A 671 15.27 -49.81 14.88
CA ARG A 671 15.76 -50.08 16.24
C ARG A 671 14.76 -50.93 17.03
N ARG A 672 13.47 -50.59 16.93
CA ARG A 672 12.36 -51.35 17.52
C ARG A 672 11.16 -51.19 16.62
N ASN A 673 10.77 -52.30 15.98
CA ASN A 673 9.70 -52.32 14.99
C ASN A 673 8.38 -51.88 15.61
N PHE A 674 7.73 -50.90 15.00
CA PHE A 674 6.36 -50.48 15.31
C PHE A 674 5.48 -50.40 14.05
N CYS A 675 6.08 -50.44 12.86
CA CYS A 675 5.37 -50.50 11.58
C CYS A 675 5.07 -51.95 11.16
N PRO A 676 3.98 -52.17 10.38
CA PRO A 676 3.68 -53.49 9.82
C PRO A 676 4.73 -53.93 8.78
N PRO A 677 4.79 -55.24 8.42
CA PRO A 677 5.69 -55.71 7.36
C PRO A 677 5.41 -54.99 6.04
N ASN A 678 6.46 -54.79 5.23
CA ASN A 678 6.44 -54.06 3.95
C ASN A 678 6.03 -52.58 4.02
N HIS A 679 5.93 -52.00 5.21
CA HIS A 679 5.51 -50.60 5.39
C HIS A 679 6.42 -49.56 4.74
N TRP A 680 7.70 -49.83 4.50
CA TRP A 680 8.61 -48.88 3.87
C TRP A 680 8.75 -49.08 2.35
N LEU A 681 8.08 -50.08 1.78
CA LEU A 681 8.04 -50.37 0.35
C LEU A 681 6.70 -49.87 -0.20
N SER A 682 6.73 -49.10 -1.29
CA SER A 682 5.50 -48.65 -1.95
C SER A 682 5.01 -49.72 -2.92
N GLU A 683 3.72 -50.03 -2.88
CA GLU A 683 3.06 -50.92 -3.84
C GLU A 683 2.87 -50.27 -5.22
N GLN A 684 3.09 -48.95 -5.33
CA GLN A 684 2.85 -48.18 -6.55
C GLN A 684 4.06 -48.13 -7.51
N GLU A 685 5.24 -48.56 -7.07
CA GLU A 685 6.47 -48.57 -7.84
C GLU A 685 7.03 -50.00 -7.84
N ASP A 686 6.82 -50.74 -8.93
CA ASP A 686 7.55 -51.99 -9.18
C ASP A 686 9.02 -51.63 -9.40
N ILE A 687 9.83 -51.73 -8.34
CA ILE A 687 11.28 -51.74 -8.48
C ILE A 687 11.62 -53.09 -9.15
N LYS A 688 11.53 -53.12 -10.48
CA LYS A 688 12.20 -54.16 -11.26
C LYS A 688 13.68 -53.94 -11.01
N ALA A 689 14.25 -54.71 -10.10
CA ALA A 689 15.67 -54.92 -10.07
C ALA A 689 16.02 -55.51 -11.44
N ASP A 690 16.54 -54.69 -12.34
CA ASP A 690 17.20 -55.20 -13.53
C ASP A 690 18.26 -56.17 -13.01
N LYS A 691 18.06 -57.45 -13.36
CA LYS A 691 19.00 -58.51 -13.08
C LYS A 691 20.34 -58.07 -13.69
N VAL A 692 21.34 -57.89 -12.81
CA VAL A 692 22.75 -57.83 -13.19
C VAL A 692 23.13 -59.07 -13.97
#